data_AF-A0A7J4P018-F1
#
_entry.id   AF-A0A7J4P018-F1
#
_cell.length_a   1.000
_cell.length_b   1.000
_cell.length_c   1.000
_cell.angle_alpha   90.00
_cell.angle_beta   90.00
_cell.angle_gamma   90.00
#
_symmetry.space_group_name_H-M   'P 1'
#
loop_
_entity.id
_entity.type
_entity.pdbx_description
1 polymer ?
#
loop_
_entity_poly.entity_id
_entity_poly.type
_entity_poly.pdbx_seq_one_letter_code
_entity_poly.pdbx_strand_id
1 'polypeptide(L)'
;MTDTPRIGVWLCECGGNIGDVVETDRVVETLRPEVAFVKKERYLCSKPSVDAIKEAVEKQKLDRVVLACCTPKMHRETFLSNLAEKGVNPAYLEMVNVREQCSWVHKEDHEGATLKTLDLIRGAVARAKESVALESKRMKVTPEALVIGGGVAGITTSLRLSEFGMKVHLVEKRPSIGGHMIQYPKVFPTLDCSQCILTPKMASVSQSRNIDLITYAEVEEVSGVPGDFKVKVRLNPRGVDVSKCIGCGACSRVCPTNVPAEHDQGLGTRKAAYIPFPQSVPSVYTIDFEHCIRCGACANVCPRQCIDLDDPGSSKELKVGAIVMATGFELFDLSGLVQYGYGKYPNVVTSLEMERILDVNGPTGSQLIVPKTGRPVKTVTFVLCAGSRDTEVGRSHCSRVCCLYSMKQAQLLRDRGVEVWIHYIDVRSPGRRYEEFYRTTQEKGANFVKGKVTEIIPDGEQVLVRSEDMMLNKMIEYQSDLVVLAPPIVTTPETLKLAEMLRVPVDEDQFVLERHPKLDPMSTKRDGIFAAGTVVGPKDIQSTTAEAEGAAMKVVNFLHVDRVIEPNKAYLAHPELCDGCGKCVEPCPESAITMADGKPVVNEIMCTGCGACIPSCPRNALDQQGLGEAQIKAQIRGALEGSKAELKIIAFVEKEVAYTAVDLAGLARLPYPSSIRIIPMPSLARLKLEHLLYAFAYGADGVMLLEAPAHEGPYGHAHVLAEERADEYRWALEDHGVDSSRMWFSRVYVPDWRKLERVFKTFNDIIDGEGAIDEGARAKLREELS
;
A
#
# COMPACT_ATOMS: atom_id res chain seq x y z
N MET A 1 -4.98 14.87 40.61
CA MET A 1 -5.45 13.86 41.56
C MET A 1 -4.23 13.09 42.02
N THR A 2 -3.94 13.16 43.30
CA THR A 2 -2.76 12.62 44.00
C THR A 2 -3.09 11.26 44.62
N ASP A 3 -3.47 10.27 43.80
CA ASP A 3 -3.63 8.90 44.26
C ASP A 3 -2.45 8.05 43.75
N THR A 4 -1.72 7.44 44.67
CA THR A 4 -0.66 6.49 44.37
C THR A 4 -1.23 5.32 43.54
N PRO A 5 -0.64 4.98 42.37
CA PRO A 5 -1.17 3.91 41.52
C PRO A 5 -1.34 2.58 42.27
N ARG A 6 -2.52 1.96 42.13
CA ARG A 6 -2.87 0.69 42.79
C ARG A 6 -2.90 -0.44 41.75
N ILE A 7 -1.78 -1.14 41.65
CA ILE A 7 -1.52 -2.12 40.59
C ILE A 7 -1.90 -3.52 41.04
N GLY A 8 -2.70 -4.21 40.22
CA GLY A 8 -2.94 -5.64 40.32
C GLY A 8 -2.13 -6.43 39.29
N VAL A 9 -1.48 -7.50 39.73
CA VAL A 9 -0.70 -8.40 38.87
C VAL A 9 -1.33 -9.79 38.87
N TRP A 10 -1.56 -10.35 37.68
CA TRP A 10 -1.99 -11.74 37.53
C TRP A 10 -0.98 -12.54 36.72
N LEU A 11 -0.62 -13.72 37.23
CA LEU A 11 0.25 -14.68 36.56
C LEU A 11 -0.54 -15.91 36.11
N CYS A 12 -0.50 -16.23 34.83
CA CYS A 12 -1.16 -17.40 34.27
C CYS A 12 -0.24 -18.63 34.36
N GLU A 13 -0.76 -19.79 34.78
CA GLU A 13 -0.03 -21.06 34.68
C GLU A 13 -0.24 -21.75 33.32
N CYS A 14 -1.29 -21.35 32.60
CA CYS A 14 -1.69 -21.86 31.29
C CYS A 14 -1.77 -23.40 31.22
N GLY A 15 -2.30 -24.01 32.28
CA GLY A 15 -2.43 -25.47 32.40
C GLY A 15 -1.10 -26.23 32.34
N GLY A 16 -0.02 -25.63 32.82
CA GLY A 16 1.34 -26.19 32.81
C GLY A 16 2.25 -25.58 31.74
N ASN A 17 1.69 -24.98 30.68
CA ASN A 17 2.51 -24.35 29.63
C ASN A 17 3.43 -23.24 30.15
N ILE A 18 3.04 -22.56 31.24
CA ILE A 18 3.89 -21.59 31.94
C ILE A 18 4.36 -22.20 33.27
N GLY A 19 3.43 -22.72 34.07
CA GLY A 19 3.70 -23.17 35.43
C GLY A 19 4.63 -24.39 35.56
N ASP A 20 4.82 -25.18 34.51
CA ASP A 20 5.75 -26.32 34.55
C ASP A 20 7.21 -25.86 34.33
N VAL A 21 7.43 -24.65 33.80
CA VAL A 21 8.77 -24.11 33.50
C VAL A 21 9.13 -22.95 34.42
N VAL A 22 8.18 -22.04 34.66
CA VAL A 22 8.34 -20.88 35.53
C VAL A 22 7.88 -21.23 36.94
N GLU A 23 8.68 -20.91 37.96
CA GLU A 23 8.32 -21.11 39.37
C GLU A 23 7.32 -20.04 39.83
N THR A 24 6.03 -20.23 39.48
CA THR A 24 4.99 -19.21 39.62
C THR A 24 4.73 -18.77 41.06
N ASP A 25 4.91 -19.67 42.04
CA ASP A 25 4.77 -19.33 43.46
C ASP A 25 5.85 -18.36 43.92
N ARG A 26 7.11 -18.60 43.56
CA ARG A 26 8.22 -17.69 43.85
C ARG A 26 8.00 -16.32 43.20
N VAL A 27 7.48 -16.28 41.97
CA VAL A 27 7.13 -15.02 41.29
C VAL A 27 6.08 -14.24 42.09
N VAL A 28 5.00 -14.91 42.51
CA VAL A 28 3.92 -14.28 43.30
C VAL A 28 4.42 -13.79 44.66
N GLU A 29 5.22 -14.59 45.36
CA GLU A 29 5.77 -14.22 46.68
C GLU A 29 6.73 -13.02 46.58
N THR A 30 7.58 -13.00 45.56
CA THR A 30 8.53 -11.91 45.31
C THR A 30 7.82 -10.59 45.00
N LEU A 31 6.73 -10.63 44.22
CA LEU A 31 5.99 -9.43 43.81
C LEU A 31 5.02 -8.92 44.88
N ARG A 32 4.61 -9.75 45.85
CA ARG A 32 3.62 -9.39 46.88
C ARG A 32 3.95 -8.09 47.64
N PRO A 33 5.20 -7.78 48.03
CA PRO A 33 5.53 -6.49 48.64
C PRO A 33 5.65 -5.33 47.64
N GLU A 34 5.70 -5.58 46.33
CA GLU A 34 5.98 -4.57 45.29
C GLU A 34 4.69 -3.96 44.68
N VAL A 35 3.54 -4.64 44.81
CA VAL A 35 2.26 -4.25 44.19
C VAL A 35 1.08 -4.38 45.17
N ALA A 36 -0.05 -3.74 44.84
CA ALA A 36 -1.22 -3.73 45.72
C ALA A 36 -1.95 -5.08 45.77
N PHE A 37 -1.89 -5.86 44.68
CA PHE A 37 -2.50 -7.18 44.59
C PHE A 37 -1.72 -8.06 43.62
N VAL A 38 -1.48 -9.32 43.99
CA VAL A 38 -0.86 -10.31 43.09
C VAL A 38 -1.52 -11.68 43.27
N LYS A 39 -1.83 -12.35 42.17
CA LYS A 39 -2.44 -13.68 42.19
C LYS A 39 -2.00 -14.52 40.99
N LYS A 40 -1.86 -15.84 41.18
CA LYS A 40 -1.74 -16.80 40.08
C LYS A 40 -3.08 -17.45 39.75
N GLU A 41 -3.29 -17.74 38.48
CA GLU A 41 -4.50 -18.38 37.95
C GLU A 41 -4.13 -19.49 36.97
N ARG A 42 -4.83 -20.63 37.04
CA ARG A 42 -4.53 -21.77 36.17
C ARG A 42 -4.75 -21.46 34.69
N TYR A 43 -5.85 -20.74 34.39
CA TYR A 43 -6.25 -20.34 33.04
C TYR A 43 -6.81 -18.91 33.06
N LEU A 44 -5.92 -17.91 32.93
CA LEU A 44 -6.30 -16.49 33.06
C LEU A 44 -7.34 -16.02 32.02
N CYS A 45 -7.35 -16.61 30.82
CA CYS A 45 -8.31 -16.29 29.76
C CYS A 45 -9.67 -16.99 29.93
N SER A 46 -9.84 -17.85 30.93
CA SER A 46 -11.12 -18.49 31.21
C SER A 46 -12.13 -17.47 31.74
N LYS A 47 -13.41 -17.63 31.38
CA LYS A 47 -14.47 -16.74 31.87
C LYS A 47 -14.48 -16.58 33.40
N PRO A 48 -14.35 -17.66 34.22
CA PRO A 48 -14.27 -17.52 35.67
C PRO A 48 -13.10 -16.67 36.15
N SER A 49 -11.92 -16.81 35.54
CA SER A 49 -10.76 -15.99 35.90
C SER A 49 -10.93 -14.54 35.46
N VAL A 50 -11.49 -14.27 34.28
CA VAL A 50 -11.81 -12.89 33.83
C VAL A 50 -12.80 -12.23 34.78
N ASP A 51 -13.86 -12.93 35.17
CA ASP A 51 -14.85 -12.44 36.13
C ASP A 51 -14.21 -12.18 37.51
N ALA A 52 -13.29 -13.05 37.96
CA ALA A 52 -12.54 -12.86 39.20
C ALA A 52 -11.57 -11.66 39.15
N ILE A 53 -10.94 -11.37 38.00
CA ILE A 53 -10.11 -10.16 37.81
C ILE A 53 -11.01 -8.92 37.96
N LYS A 54 -12.17 -8.90 37.30
CA LYS A 54 -13.14 -7.78 37.38
C LYS A 54 -13.58 -7.51 38.82
N GLU A 55 -13.90 -8.56 39.57
CA GLU A 55 -14.25 -8.43 40.99
C GLU A 55 -13.08 -7.93 41.84
N ALA A 56 -11.87 -8.41 41.60
CA ALA A 56 -10.69 -7.99 42.35
C ALA A 56 -10.32 -6.53 42.07
N VAL A 57 -10.47 -6.06 40.83
CA VAL A 57 -10.31 -4.64 40.46
C VAL A 57 -11.20 -3.75 41.31
N GLU A 58 -12.48 -4.10 41.46
CA GLU A 58 -13.42 -3.35 42.31
C GLU A 58 -13.08 -3.48 43.81
N LYS A 59 -12.95 -4.72 44.31
CA LYS A 59 -12.76 -5.03 45.74
C LYS A 59 -11.46 -4.43 46.29
N GLN A 60 -10.38 -4.51 45.52
CA GLN A 60 -9.06 -4.03 45.91
C GLN A 60 -8.80 -2.59 45.46
N LYS A 61 -9.78 -1.93 44.82
CA LYS A 61 -9.68 -0.57 44.27
C LYS A 61 -8.43 -0.43 43.39
N LEU A 62 -8.27 -1.33 42.43
CA LEU A 62 -7.14 -1.32 41.50
C LEU A 62 -7.47 -0.41 40.33
N ASP A 63 -6.48 0.35 39.89
CA ASP A 63 -6.62 1.26 38.76
C ASP A 63 -5.65 0.92 37.60
N ARG A 64 -4.69 0.01 37.84
CA ARG A 64 -3.78 -0.55 36.83
C ARG A 64 -3.79 -2.08 36.91
N VAL A 65 -3.67 -2.73 35.77
CA VAL A 65 -3.69 -4.18 35.64
C VAL A 65 -2.50 -4.64 34.81
N VAL A 66 -1.72 -5.58 35.35
CA VAL A 66 -0.63 -6.26 34.64
C VAL A 66 -0.96 -7.75 34.53
N LEU A 67 -1.00 -8.28 33.32
CA LEU A 67 -1.31 -9.68 33.05
C LEU A 67 -0.09 -10.39 32.45
N ALA A 68 0.56 -11.24 33.24
CA ALA A 68 1.65 -12.10 32.79
C ALA A 68 1.09 -13.42 32.25
N CYS A 69 1.01 -13.55 30.93
CA CYS A 69 0.39 -14.69 30.27
C CYS A 69 0.98 -14.95 28.87
N CYS A 70 0.12 -15.23 27.89
CA CYS A 70 0.46 -15.41 26.49
C CYS A 70 0.62 -14.08 25.74
N THR A 71 1.00 -14.16 24.47
CA THR A 71 1.09 -13.02 23.56
C THR A 71 -0.12 -12.07 23.60
N PRO A 72 0.11 -10.75 23.62
CA PRO A 72 -0.96 -9.76 23.51
C PRO A 72 -1.73 -9.88 22.18
N LYS A 73 -1.16 -10.47 21.14
CA LYS A 73 -1.84 -10.66 19.84
C LYS A 73 -3.04 -11.60 19.90
N MET A 74 -3.18 -12.39 20.98
CA MET A 74 -4.24 -13.39 21.10
C MET A 74 -5.41 -12.95 21.98
N HIS A 75 -5.14 -12.35 23.14
CA HIS A 75 -6.17 -12.11 24.17
C HIS A 75 -6.27 -10.65 24.64
N ARG A 76 -5.47 -9.72 24.11
CA ARG A 76 -5.47 -8.33 24.58
C ARG A 76 -6.82 -7.66 24.44
N GLU A 77 -7.46 -7.75 23.28
CA GLU A 77 -8.78 -7.15 23.06
C GLU A 77 -9.85 -7.72 24.00
N THR A 78 -9.80 -9.04 24.28
CA THR A 78 -10.69 -9.69 25.24
C THR A 78 -10.54 -9.12 26.65
N PHE A 79 -9.30 -8.96 27.13
CA PHE A 79 -9.06 -8.39 28.46
C PHE A 79 -9.43 -6.91 28.50
N LEU A 80 -9.07 -6.15 27.47
CA LEU A 80 -9.43 -4.74 27.36
C LEU A 80 -10.93 -4.52 27.42
N SER A 81 -11.72 -5.24 26.61
CA SER A 81 -13.17 -5.06 26.58
C SER A 81 -13.81 -5.35 27.95
N ASN A 82 -13.36 -6.41 28.62
CA ASN A 82 -13.89 -6.82 29.92
C ASN A 82 -13.48 -5.89 31.08
N LEU A 83 -12.27 -5.34 31.04
CA LEU A 83 -11.78 -4.42 32.07
C LEU A 83 -12.31 -3.00 31.87
N ALA A 84 -12.51 -2.57 30.63
CA ALA A 84 -13.14 -1.30 30.31
C ALA A 84 -14.58 -1.22 30.85
N GLU A 85 -15.34 -2.32 30.84
CA GLU A 85 -16.66 -2.41 31.49
C GLU A 85 -16.64 -2.08 33.00
N LYS A 86 -15.47 -2.24 33.64
CA LYS A 86 -15.25 -1.95 35.07
C LYS A 86 -14.53 -0.62 35.30
N GLY A 87 -14.43 0.22 34.26
CA GLY A 87 -13.85 1.56 34.35
C GLY A 87 -12.32 1.60 34.32
N VAL A 88 -11.64 0.49 34.03
CA VAL A 88 -10.19 0.49 33.82
C VAL A 88 -9.88 1.09 32.45
N ASN A 89 -9.09 2.15 32.42
CA ASN A 89 -8.69 2.77 31.15
C ASN A 89 -7.80 1.79 30.33
N PRO A 90 -7.96 1.70 29.00
CA PRO A 90 -7.12 0.82 28.17
C PRO A 90 -5.61 1.03 28.31
N ALA A 91 -5.17 2.26 28.62
CA ALA A 91 -3.75 2.59 28.84
C ALA A 91 -3.17 2.05 30.15
N TYR A 92 -4.05 1.54 31.02
CA TYR A 92 -3.71 1.02 32.34
C TYR A 92 -3.60 -0.50 32.37
N LEU A 93 -3.80 -1.14 31.21
CA LEU A 93 -3.58 -2.57 31.02
C LEU A 93 -2.23 -2.82 30.35
N GLU A 94 -1.35 -3.52 31.04
CA GLU A 94 -0.12 -4.06 30.49
C GLU A 94 -0.21 -5.59 30.38
N MET A 95 0.25 -6.15 29.26
CA MET A 95 0.35 -7.59 29.07
C MET A 95 1.81 -7.99 28.89
N VAL A 96 2.23 -8.98 29.67
CA VAL A 96 3.60 -9.51 29.66
C VAL A 96 3.57 -10.92 29.07
N ASN A 97 4.26 -11.10 27.96
CA ASN A 97 4.34 -12.38 27.27
C ASN A 97 5.39 -13.27 27.94
N VAL A 98 4.92 -14.18 28.80
CA VAL A 98 5.76 -15.13 29.55
C VAL A 98 5.54 -16.57 29.09
N ARG A 99 4.77 -16.78 28.01
CA ARG A 99 4.56 -18.08 27.38
C ARG A 99 5.41 -18.25 26.13
N GLU A 100 5.02 -17.63 25.02
CA GLU A 100 5.73 -17.71 23.74
C GLU A 100 7.17 -17.20 23.88
N GLN A 101 7.35 -16.11 24.62
CA GLN A 101 8.65 -15.43 24.74
C GLN A 101 9.40 -15.77 26.03
N CYS A 102 8.95 -16.76 26.80
CA CYS A 102 9.67 -17.22 27.99
C CYS A 102 9.50 -18.73 28.21
N SER A 103 8.39 -19.20 28.79
CA SER A 103 8.28 -20.61 29.21
C SER A 103 8.47 -21.62 28.07
N TRP A 104 7.97 -21.34 26.86
CA TRP A 104 8.08 -22.26 25.72
C TRP A 104 9.47 -22.36 25.10
N VAL A 105 10.32 -21.36 25.34
CA VAL A 105 11.68 -21.28 24.78
C VAL A 105 12.76 -21.64 25.80
N HIS A 106 12.39 -21.75 27.08
CA HIS A 106 13.33 -21.98 28.20
C HIS A 106 13.01 -23.26 28.98
N LYS A 107 12.52 -24.30 28.30
CA LYS A 107 12.05 -25.53 28.94
C LYS A 107 13.08 -26.19 29.87
N GLU A 108 14.36 -26.07 29.54
CA GLU A 108 15.46 -26.67 30.32
C GLU A 108 16.13 -25.67 31.29
N ASP A 109 15.75 -24.38 31.26
CA ASP A 109 16.31 -23.31 32.09
C ASP A 109 15.22 -22.65 32.94
N HIS A 110 14.78 -23.37 33.97
CA HIS A 110 13.70 -22.94 34.86
C HIS A 110 14.07 -21.71 35.70
N GLU A 111 15.30 -21.61 36.18
CA GLU A 111 15.76 -20.46 36.96
C GLU A 111 15.81 -19.20 36.08
N GLY A 112 16.43 -19.29 34.90
CA GLY A 112 16.48 -18.19 33.95
C GLY A 112 15.10 -17.77 33.47
N ALA A 113 14.19 -18.72 33.20
CA ALA A 113 12.80 -18.43 32.85
C ALA A 113 12.05 -17.69 33.99
N THR A 114 12.30 -18.07 35.23
CA THR A 114 11.68 -17.45 36.42
C THR A 114 12.20 -16.04 36.64
N LEU A 115 13.52 -15.82 36.55
CA LEU A 115 14.14 -14.49 36.63
C LEU A 115 13.68 -13.59 35.48
N LYS A 116 13.64 -14.11 34.25
CA LYS A 116 13.11 -13.39 33.09
C LYS A 116 11.66 -12.98 33.28
N THR A 117 10.83 -13.86 33.83
CA THR A 117 9.43 -13.55 34.14
C THR A 117 9.31 -12.42 35.15
N LEU A 118 10.08 -12.45 36.25
CA LEU A 118 10.10 -11.39 37.25
C LEU A 118 10.49 -10.04 36.65
N ASP A 119 11.57 -10.00 35.88
CA ASP A 119 12.09 -8.80 35.26
C ASP A 119 11.07 -8.17 34.30
N LEU A 120 10.46 -8.98 33.41
CA LEU A 120 9.46 -8.49 32.47
C LEU A 120 8.20 -7.96 33.19
N ILE A 121 7.78 -8.61 34.28
CA ILE A 121 6.66 -8.12 35.10
C ILE A 121 7.02 -6.81 35.79
N ARG A 122 8.21 -6.69 36.39
CA ARG A 122 8.66 -5.44 37.03
C ARG A 122 8.77 -4.29 36.05
N GLY A 123 9.25 -4.55 34.83
CA GLY A 123 9.23 -3.57 33.74
C GLY A 123 7.81 -3.09 33.43
N ALA A 124 6.85 -4.00 33.28
CA ALA A 124 5.45 -3.64 33.04
C ALA A 124 4.80 -2.90 34.22
N VAL A 125 5.09 -3.32 35.46
CA VAL A 125 4.62 -2.64 36.68
C VAL A 125 5.19 -1.23 36.76
N ALA A 126 6.48 -1.04 36.50
CA ALA A 126 7.12 0.27 36.50
C ALA A 126 6.53 1.19 35.43
N ARG A 127 6.30 0.68 34.21
CA ARG A 127 5.61 1.41 33.16
C ARG A 127 4.19 1.80 33.55
N ALA A 128 3.43 0.87 34.14
CA ALA A 128 2.04 1.09 34.54
C ALA A 128 1.91 2.19 35.62
N LYS A 129 2.93 2.38 36.47
CA LYS A 129 2.98 3.51 37.44
C LYS A 129 3.02 4.87 36.74
N GLU A 130 3.73 4.95 35.61
CA GLU A 130 3.86 6.16 34.78
C GLU A 130 2.73 6.30 33.76
N SER A 131 1.84 5.31 33.63
CA SER A 131 0.74 5.36 32.66
C SER A 131 -0.29 6.41 33.05
N VAL A 132 -0.68 7.19 32.04
CA VAL A 132 -1.76 8.19 32.08
C VAL A 132 -2.98 7.70 31.31
N ALA A 133 -4.17 8.15 31.71
CA ALA A 133 -5.40 7.77 31.05
C ALA A 133 -5.37 8.25 29.59
N LEU A 134 -5.77 7.36 28.68
CA LEU A 134 -5.90 7.69 27.28
C LEU A 134 -7.38 7.68 26.87
N GLU A 135 -7.80 8.71 26.16
CA GLU A 135 -9.16 8.84 25.64
C GLU A 135 -9.14 8.69 24.12
N SER A 136 -9.83 7.68 23.62
CA SER A 136 -10.04 7.55 22.19
C SER A 136 -11.06 8.58 21.73
N LYS A 137 -10.69 9.33 20.68
CA LYS A 137 -11.62 10.25 20.01
C LYS A 137 -12.33 9.50 18.89
N ARG A 138 -13.54 9.93 18.55
CA ARG A 138 -14.24 9.44 17.36
C ARG A 138 -14.31 10.55 16.32
N MET A 139 -13.94 10.21 15.09
CA MET A 139 -14.13 11.08 13.95
C MET A 139 -15.31 10.55 13.13
N LYS A 140 -16.28 11.42 12.88
CA LYS A 140 -17.34 11.10 11.93
C LYS A 140 -16.74 11.02 10.53
N VAL A 141 -17.03 9.91 9.84
CA VAL A 141 -16.56 9.69 8.47
C VAL A 141 -17.59 10.23 7.48
N THR A 142 -17.12 10.90 6.43
CA THR A 142 -17.98 11.32 5.31
C THR A 142 -18.35 10.08 4.48
N PRO A 143 -19.64 9.67 4.40
CA PRO A 143 -20.05 8.41 3.78
C PRO A 143 -20.18 8.53 2.24
N GLU A 144 -19.26 9.25 1.62
CA GLU A 144 -19.18 9.45 0.17
C GLU A 144 -17.80 9.02 -0.32
N ALA A 145 -17.73 8.43 -1.51
CA ALA A 145 -16.47 8.00 -2.12
C ALA A 145 -16.20 8.74 -3.43
N LEU A 146 -14.94 9.06 -3.69
CA LEU A 146 -14.46 9.53 -4.98
C LEU A 146 -13.77 8.38 -5.71
N VAL A 147 -14.15 8.12 -6.95
CA VAL A 147 -13.46 7.20 -7.85
C VAL A 147 -12.86 8.01 -9.00
N ILE A 148 -11.55 7.88 -9.22
CA ILE A 148 -10.81 8.64 -10.22
C ILE A 148 -10.41 7.69 -11.36
N GLY A 149 -11.06 7.86 -12.52
CA GLY A 149 -10.86 7.05 -13.72
C GLY A 149 -12.08 6.17 -14.03
N GLY A 150 -12.70 6.42 -15.19
CA GLY A 150 -13.89 5.76 -15.71
C GLY A 150 -13.61 4.54 -16.58
N GLY A 151 -12.50 3.84 -16.35
CA GLY A 151 -12.23 2.53 -16.97
C GLY A 151 -13.06 1.42 -16.32
N VAL A 152 -12.87 0.16 -16.77
CA VAL A 152 -13.60 -1.00 -16.22
C VAL A 152 -13.42 -1.14 -14.69
N ALA A 153 -12.25 -0.77 -14.16
CA ALA A 153 -11.98 -0.72 -12.73
C ALA A 153 -12.92 0.27 -12.02
N GLY A 154 -12.84 1.57 -12.36
CA GLY A 154 -13.63 2.59 -11.69
C GLY A 154 -15.14 2.48 -11.94
N ILE A 155 -15.57 2.00 -13.12
CA ILE A 155 -16.97 1.64 -13.39
C ILE A 155 -17.43 0.55 -12.41
N THR A 156 -16.65 -0.52 -12.28
CA THR A 156 -17.01 -1.64 -11.39
C THR A 156 -17.04 -1.19 -9.94
N THR A 157 -16.01 -0.48 -9.46
CA THR A 157 -15.99 0.05 -8.09
C THR A 157 -17.19 0.96 -7.83
N SER A 158 -17.50 1.88 -8.73
CA SER A 158 -18.62 2.82 -8.56
C SER A 158 -19.97 2.11 -8.48
N LEU A 159 -20.20 1.11 -9.34
CA LEU A 159 -21.43 0.32 -9.30
C LEU A 159 -21.56 -0.47 -8.00
N ARG A 160 -20.49 -1.12 -7.53
CA ARG A 160 -20.52 -1.87 -6.26
C ARG A 160 -20.78 -0.96 -5.07
N LEU A 161 -20.12 0.18 -4.98
CA LEU A 161 -20.39 1.15 -3.91
C LEU A 161 -21.84 1.67 -3.97
N SER A 162 -22.34 1.94 -5.17
CA SER A 162 -23.73 2.35 -5.38
C SER A 162 -24.74 1.28 -4.93
N GLU A 163 -24.45 -0.01 -5.13
CA GLU A 163 -25.30 -1.13 -4.67
C GLU A 163 -25.40 -1.21 -3.13
N PHE A 164 -24.35 -0.78 -2.42
CA PHE A 164 -24.36 -0.61 -0.95
C PHE A 164 -25.02 0.71 -0.50
N GLY A 165 -25.60 1.49 -1.42
CA GLY A 165 -26.29 2.73 -1.11
C GLY A 165 -25.36 3.93 -0.87
N MET A 166 -24.06 3.81 -1.15
CA MET A 166 -23.10 4.89 -0.95
C MET A 166 -23.17 5.93 -2.06
N LYS A 167 -23.00 7.20 -1.72
CA LYS A 167 -22.82 8.26 -2.71
C LYS A 167 -21.42 8.15 -3.31
N VAL A 168 -21.34 8.09 -4.63
CA VAL A 168 -20.09 7.97 -5.38
C VAL A 168 -19.96 9.14 -6.33
N HIS A 169 -18.78 9.77 -6.36
CA HIS A 169 -18.41 10.72 -7.39
C HIS A 169 -17.41 10.03 -8.31
N LEU A 170 -17.77 9.82 -9.58
CA LEU A 170 -16.88 9.20 -10.57
C LEU A 170 -16.33 10.28 -11.50
N VAL A 171 -15.04 10.60 -11.34
CA VAL A 171 -14.34 11.60 -12.15
C VAL A 171 -13.60 10.91 -13.31
N GLU A 172 -13.84 11.38 -14.53
CA GLU A 172 -13.22 10.86 -15.76
C GLU A 172 -12.64 12.01 -16.58
N LYS A 173 -11.34 11.88 -16.92
CA LYS A 173 -10.57 12.89 -17.66
C LYS A 173 -11.11 13.11 -19.08
N ARG A 174 -11.51 12.03 -19.76
CA ARG A 174 -12.02 12.09 -21.14
C ARG A 174 -13.51 12.44 -21.15
N PRO A 175 -14.07 12.83 -22.31
CA PRO A 175 -15.48 13.19 -22.39
C PRO A 175 -16.48 12.04 -22.13
N SER A 176 -16.01 10.79 -22.10
CA SER A 176 -16.79 9.58 -21.87
C SER A 176 -16.02 8.57 -21.02
N ILE A 177 -16.74 7.81 -20.19
CA ILE A 177 -16.22 6.61 -19.53
C ILE A 177 -16.05 5.45 -20.54
N GLY A 178 -15.35 4.39 -20.11
CA GLY A 178 -15.11 3.16 -20.87
C GLY A 178 -13.63 2.71 -20.86
N GLY A 179 -12.71 3.66 -20.70
CA GLY A 179 -11.26 3.40 -20.73
C GLY A 179 -10.80 2.68 -22.01
N HIS A 180 -9.70 1.95 -21.96
CA HIS A 180 -9.21 1.20 -23.13
C HIS A 180 -10.11 0.04 -23.54
N MET A 181 -10.86 -0.55 -22.60
CA MET A 181 -11.68 -1.72 -22.88
C MET A 181 -12.72 -1.46 -23.97
N ILE A 182 -13.25 -0.24 -24.08
CA ILE A 182 -14.22 0.12 -25.10
C ILE A 182 -13.62 0.21 -26.52
N GLN A 183 -12.29 0.30 -26.64
CA GLN A 183 -11.57 0.34 -27.91
C GLN A 183 -11.39 -1.06 -28.53
N TYR A 184 -11.60 -2.13 -27.75
CA TYR A 184 -11.33 -3.49 -28.21
C TYR A 184 -12.53 -4.05 -28.97
N PRO A 185 -12.40 -4.63 -30.18
CA PRO A 185 -13.48 -5.39 -30.80
C PRO A 185 -13.90 -6.58 -29.95
N LYS A 186 -12.91 -7.34 -29.44
CA LYS A 186 -13.11 -8.58 -28.68
C LYS A 186 -12.22 -8.62 -27.44
N VAL A 187 -12.60 -9.42 -26.44
CA VAL A 187 -11.79 -9.67 -25.22
C VAL A 187 -11.41 -11.14 -25.10
N PHE A 188 -10.18 -11.44 -24.68
CA PHE A 188 -9.75 -12.81 -24.39
C PHE A 188 -10.23 -13.24 -22.99
N PRO A 189 -10.33 -14.55 -22.71
CA PRO A 189 -10.12 -15.69 -23.61
C PRO A 189 -11.41 -16.09 -24.35
N THR A 190 -12.54 -15.45 -24.05
CA THR A 190 -13.87 -15.86 -24.53
C THR A 190 -14.21 -15.35 -25.93
N LEU A 191 -13.49 -14.32 -26.42
CA LEU A 191 -13.77 -13.62 -27.68
C LEU A 191 -15.17 -12.96 -27.69
N ASP A 192 -15.66 -12.57 -26.51
CA ASP A 192 -16.85 -11.74 -26.38
C ASP A 192 -16.59 -10.34 -26.96
N CYS A 193 -17.64 -9.71 -27.48
CA CYS A 193 -17.58 -8.30 -27.86
C CYS A 193 -17.42 -7.44 -26.61
N SER A 194 -16.39 -6.57 -26.56
CA SER A 194 -16.13 -5.73 -25.38
C SER A 194 -17.30 -4.77 -25.10
N GLN A 195 -17.88 -4.19 -26.16
CA GLN A 195 -18.96 -3.24 -26.04
C GLN A 195 -20.23 -3.89 -25.51
N CYS A 196 -20.49 -5.16 -25.86
CA CYS A 196 -21.65 -5.91 -25.37
C CYS A 196 -21.62 -6.11 -23.84
N ILE A 197 -20.44 -6.15 -23.22
CA ILE A 197 -20.30 -6.37 -21.78
C ILE A 197 -20.03 -5.07 -21.01
N LEU A 198 -19.39 -4.08 -21.63
CA LEU A 198 -19.02 -2.83 -20.96
C LEU A 198 -20.10 -1.75 -21.09
N THR A 199 -20.70 -1.58 -22.28
CA THR A 199 -21.71 -0.53 -22.51
C THR A 199 -22.91 -0.64 -21.56
N PRO A 200 -23.45 -1.84 -21.24
CA PRO A 200 -24.49 -1.95 -20.22
C PRO A 200 -24.05 -1.41 -18.86
N LYS A 201 -22.80 -1.68 -18.44
CA LYS A 201 -22.26 -1.16 -17.17
C LYS A 201 -22.09 0.36 -17.21
N MET A 202 -21.63 0.91 -18.34
CA MET A 202 -21.56 2.36 -18.54
C MET A 202 -22.95 3.01 -18.42
N ALA A 203 -23.96 2.41 -19.06
CA ALA A 203 -25.34 2.87 -18.93
C ALA A 203 -25.83 2.81 -17.48
N SER A 204 -25.58 1.71 -16.76
CA SER A 204 -25.93 1.57 -15.34
C SER A 204 -25.29 2.66 -14.47
N VAL A 205 -24.05 3.06 -14.75
CA VAL A 205 -23.41 4.19 -14.06
C VAL A 205 -24.20 5.47 -14.27
N SER A 206 -24.54 5.81 -15.52
CA SER A 206 -25.29 7.04 -15.83
C SER A 206 -26.73 7.06 -15.32
N GLN A 207 -27.33 5.89 -15.08
CA GLN A 207 -28.70 5.76 -14.59
C GLN A 207 -28.79 5.66 -13.06
N SER A 208 -27.66 5.44 -12.37
CA SER A 208 -27.64 5.34 -10.92
C SER A 208 -27.90 6.70 -10.27
N ARG A 209 -28.79 6.73 -9.26
CA ARG A 209 -29.04 7.93 -8.44
C ARG A 209 -27.92 8.19 -7.43
N ASN A 210 -27.14 7.17 -7.12
CA ASN A 210 -26.07 7.23 -6.14
C ASN A 210 -24.72 7.63 -6.77
N ILE A 211 -24.61 7.59 -8.10
CA ILE A 211 -23.37 7.95 -8.79
C ILE A 211 -23.52 9.34 -9.42
N ASP A 212 -22.66 10.27 -9.03
CA ASP A 212 -22.43 11.53 -9.73
C ASP A 212 -21.32 11.33 -10.77
N LEU A 213 -21.70 11.25 -12.05
CA LEU A 213 -20.77 11.03 -13.15
C LEU A 213 -20.23 12.38 -13.66
N ILE A 214 -18.95 12.64 -13.40
CA ILE A 214 -18.27 13.90 -13.72
C ILE A 214 -17.21 13.62 -14.81
N THR A 215 -17.62 13.76 -16.08
CA THR A 215 -16.75 13.51 -17.25
C THR A 215 -16.15 14.80 -17.79
N TYR A 216 -15.04 14.66 -18.51
CA TYR A 216 -14.22 15.78 -18.96
C TYR A 216 -13.73 16.64 -17.79
N ALA A 217 -13.28 15.98 -16.73
CA ALA A 217 -12.89 16.59 -15.48
C ALA A 217 -11.69 15.89 -14.85
N GLU A 218 -10.91 16.65 -14.10
CA GLU A 218 -9.67 16.20 -13.45
C GLU A 218 -9.62 16.67 -12.00
N VAL A 219 -9.02 15.86 -11.13
CA VAL A 219 -8.76 16.28 -9.75
C VAL A 219 -7.61 17.29 -9.75
N GLU A 220 -7.88 18.49 -9.23
CA GLU A 220 -6.93 19.60 -9.18
C GLU A 220 -6.20 19.66 -7.83
N GLU A 221 -6.93 19.43 -6.74
CA GLU A 221 -6.40 19.52 -5.37
C GLU A 221 -7.11 18.53 -4.44
N VAL A 222 -6.36 17.92 -3.54
CA VAL A 222 -6.89 17.08 -2.44
C VAL A 222 -6.29 17.54 -1.12
N SER A 223 -7.16 17.89 -0.18
CA SER A 223 -6.80 18.23 1.19
C SER A 223 -7.65 17.47 2.20
N GLY A 224 -7.32 17.59 3.48
CA GLY A 224 -8.01 16.88 4.56
C GLY A 224 -7.34 15.55 4.92
N VAL A 225 -8.10 14.69 5.57
CA VAL A 225 -7.60 13.50 6.27
C VAL A 225 -8.42 12.27 5.90
N PRO A 226 -7.91 11.04 6.12
CA PRO A 226 -8.67 9.82 5.82
C PRO A 226 -10.00 9.79 6.57
N GLY A 227 -11.10 9.74 5.81
CA GLY A 227 -12.47 9.82 6.28
C GLY A 227 -13.11 11.22 6.16
N ASP A 228 -12.33 12.26 5.88
CA ASP A 228 -12.81 13.64 5.68
C ASP A 228 -11.90 14.42 4.70
N PHE A 229 -11.95 14.04 3.43
CA PHE A 229 -11.24 14.73 2.35
C PHE A 229 -12.10 15.84 1.73
N LYS A 230 -11.43 16.92 1.36
CA LYS A 230 -11.95 17.95 0.46
C LYS A 230 -11.21 17.86 -0.86
N VAL A 231 -11.95 17.69 -1.95
CA VAL A 231 -11.39 17.48 -3.28
C VAL A 231 -11.91 18.55 -4.21
N LYS A 232 -11.00 19.31 -4.82
CA LYS A 232 -11.34 20.26 -5.88
C LYS A 232 -11.18 19.57 -7.23
N VAL A 233 -12.27 19.53 -7.99
CA VAL A 233 -12.34 18.93 -9.33
C VAL A 233 -12.48 20.05 -10.35
N ARG A 234 -11.55 20.13 -11.29
CA ARG A 234 -11.62 21.03 -12.44
C ARG A 234 -12.45 20.39 -13.54
N LEU A 235 -13.50 21.08 -13.96
CA LEU A 235 -14.32 20.74 -15.13
C LEU A 235 -13.71 21.44 -16.33
N ASN A 236 -13.17 20.67 -17.27
CA ASN A 236 -12.59 21.23 -18.50
C ASN A 236 -13.71 21.86 -19.33
N PRO A 237 -13.43 22.96 -20.06
CA PRO A 237 -14.42 23.65 -20.89
C PRO A 237 -14.91 22.69 -21.99
N ARG A 238 -16.13 22.17 -21.84
CA ARG A 238 -16.72 21.20 -22.77
C ARG A 238 -17.30 21.90 -23.99
N GLY A 239 -17.71 23.17 -23.83
CA GLY A 239 -18.39 23.97 -24.83
C GLY A 239 -19.78 23.45 -25.22
N VAL A 240 -20.31 22.50 -24.46
CA VAL A 240 -21.62 21.88 -24.67
C VAL A 240 -22.30 21.60 -23.34
N ASP A 241 -23.50 22.13 -23.15
CA ASP A 241 -24.35 21.87 -21.98
C ASP A 241 -24.87 20.42 -22.01
N VAL A 242 -24.35 19.62 -21.07
CA VAL A 242 -24.62 18.18 -20.92
C VAL A 242 -26.11 17.89 -20.73
N SER A 243 -26.85 18.79 -20.07
CA SER A 243 -28.28 18.59 -19.76
C SER A 243 -29.20 18.85 -20.96
N LYS A 244 -28.75 19.63 -21.94
CA LYS A 244 -29.55 20.04 -23.11
C LYS A 244 -29.18 19.29 -24.39
N CYS A 245 -27.96 18.80 -24.50
CA CYS A 245 -27.48 18.10 -25.68
C CYS A 245 -28.26 16.80 -25.90
N ILE A 246 -28.70 16.56 -27.14
CA ILE A 246 -29.44 15.36 -27.55
C ILE A 246 -28.61 14.42 -28.44
N GLY A 247 -27.30 14.64 -28.56
CA GLY A 247 -26.41 13.76 -29.32
C GLY A 247 -26.65 13.69 -30.85
N CYS A 248 -27.39 14.62 -31.46
CA CYS A 248 -27.84 14.51 -32.87
C CYS A 248 -26.74 14.65 -33.95
N GLY A 249 -25.55 15.11 -33.60
CA GLY A 249 -24.42 15.29 -34.52
C GLY A 249 -24.55 16.41 -35.56
N ALA A 250 -25.51 17.33 -35.43
CA ALA A 250 -25.60 18.48 -36.33
C ALA A 250 -24.33 19.34 -36.30
N CYS A 251 -23.74 19.52 -35.12
CA CYS A 251 -22.53 20.31 -34.92
C CYS A 251 -21.28 19.72 -35.58
N SER A 252 -21.09 18.40 -35.54
CA SER A 252 -19.93 17.75 -36.16
C SER A 252 -20.00 17.80 -37.69
N ARG A 253 -21.19 17.62 -38.28
CA ARG A 253 -21.38 17.65 -39.75
C ARG A 253 -20.97 18.98 -40.39
N VAL A 254 -21.13 20.10 -39.68
CA VAL A 254 -20.76 21.44 -40.19
C VAL A 254 -19.37 21.90 -39.75
N CYS A 255 -18.68 21.14 -38.90
CA CYS A 255 -17.37 21.53 -38.37
C CYS A 255 -16.29 21.39 -39.47
N PRO A 256 -15.56 22.47 -39.82
CA PRO A 256 -14.58 22.43 -40.90
C PRO A 256 -13.25 21.77 -40.49
N THR A 257 -12.93 21.74 -39.19
CA THR A 257 -11.66 21.20 -38.68
C THR A 257 -11.66 19.67 -38.66
N ASN A 258 -10.55 19.06 -39.09
CA ASN A 258 -10.27 17.63 -38.88
C ASN A 258 -9.10 17.49 -37.89
N VAL A 259 -9.23 16.56 -36.95
CA VAL A 259 -8.26 16.27 -35.89
C VAL A 259 -8.06 14.76 -35.84
N PRO A 260 -6.83 14.23 -35.65
CA PRO A 260 -6.63 12.80 -35.41
C PRO A 260 -7.50 12.30 -34.24
N ALA A 261 -8.21 11.19 -34.43
CA ALA A 261 -9.11 10.65 -33.42
C ALA A 261 -8.33 9.81 -32.39
N GLU A 262 -8.33 10.23 -31.13
CA GLU A 262 -7.60 9.57 -30.04
C GLU A 262 -8.17 8.18 -29.72
N HIS A 263 -9.50 8.04 -29.78
CA HIS A 263 -10.19 6.76 -29.64
C HIS A 263 -9.70 5.75 -30.70
N ASP A 264 -9.37 6.23 -31.90
CA ASP A 264 -8.86 5.43 -33.02
C ASP A 264 -7.33 5.42 -33.11
N GLN A 265 -6.63 5.84 -32.05
CA GLN A 265 -5.16 5.86 -31.99
C GLN A 265 -4.53 6.69 -33.12
N GLY A 266 -5.22 7.74 -33.58
CA GLY A 266 -4.75 8.61 -34.66
C GLY A 266 -4.84 8.01 -36.07
N LEU A 267 -5.34 6.78 -36.23
CA LEU A 267 -5.55 6.14 -37.54
C LEU A 267 -6.72 6.78 -38.32
N GLY A 268 -7.72 7.29 -37.59
CA GLY A 268 -8.87 7.99 -38.13
C GLY A 268 -8.84 9.49 -37.81
N THR A 269 -9.81 10.23 -38.37
CA THR A 269 -10.01 11.64 -38.05
C THR A 269 -11.39 11.88 -37.45
N ARG A 270 -11.45 12.77 -36.47
CA ARG A 270 -12.68 13.36 -35.93
C ARG A 270 -12.74 14.85 -36.24
N LYS A 271 -13.85 15.48 -35.87
CA LYS A 271 -14.04 16.93 -35.94
C LYS A 271 -13.63 17.60 -34.63
N ALA A 272 -13.52 18.93 -34.62
CA ALA A 272 -13.34 19.68 -33.37
C ALA A 272 -14.63 19.64 -32.51
N ALA A 273 -15.81 19.62 -33.12
CA ALA A 273 -17.06 19.27 -32.45
C ALA A 273 -17.31 17.77 -32.59
N TYR A 274 -17.16 16.98 -31.53
CA TYR A 274 -17.12 15.52 -31.62
C TYR A 274 -17.80 14.80 -30.46
N ILE A 275 -18.08 13.52 -30.66
CA ILE A 275 -18.39 12.55 -29.62
C ILE A 275 -17.30 11.46 -29.70
N PRO A 276 -16.70 11.00 -28.59
CA PRO A 276 -15.53 10.11 -28.65
C PRO A 276 -15.77 8.82 -29.45
N PHE A 277 -16.92 8.19 -29.25
CA PHE A 277 -17.38 7.00 -29.97
C PHE A 277 -18.93 6.91 -29.89
N PRO A 278 -19.61 6.16 -30.77
CA PRO A 278 -21.07 6.20 -30.86
C PRO A 278 -21.82 5.86 -29.55
N GLN A 279 -21.31 4.92 -28.76
CA GLN A 279 -21.90 4.46 -27.50
C GLN A 279 -21.36 5.22 -26.27
N SER A 280 -20.84 6.44 -26.45
CA SER A 280 -20.26 7.24 -25.36
C SER A 280 -21.26 7.48 -24.23
N VAL A 281 -20.76 7.48 -23.00
CA VAL A 281 -21.51 7.81 -21.79
C VAL A 281 -20.75 8.89 -21.01
N PRO A 282 -21.32 10.11 -20.86
CA PRO A 282 -22.61 10.54 -21.39
C PRO A 282 -22.61 10.64 -22.93
N SER A 283 -23.78 10.46 -23.56
CA SER A 283 -23.93 10.55 -25.02
C SER A 283 -24.04 12.03 -25.47
N VAL A 284 -22.96 12.79 -25.21
CA VAL A 284 -22.91 14.24 -25.35
C VAL A 284 -21.67 14.65 -26.16
N TYR A 285 -21.86 15.63 -27.04
CA TYR A 285 -20.77 16.19 -27.84
C TYR A 285 -19.85 17.07 -26.98
N THR A 286 -18.62 17.27 -27.46
CA THR A 286 -17.59 18.11 -26.85
C THR A 286 -16.95 18.97 -27.93
N ILE A 287 -16.57 20.19 -27.57
CA ILE A 287 -15.75 21.06 -28.40
C ILE A 287 -14.30 20.92 -27.94
N ASP A 288 -13.45 20.44 -28.85
CA ASP A 288 -12.01 20.49 -28.71
C ASP A 288 -11.53 21.91 -28.98
N PHE A 289 -11.32 22.67 -27.90
CA PHE A 289 -10.92 24.08 -27.99
C PHE A 289 -9.48 24.28 -28.47
N GLU A 290 -8.61 23.27 -28.42
CA GLU A 290 -7.25 23.37 -28.96
C GLU A 290 -7.26 23.46 -30.50
N HIS A 291 -8.23 22.78 -31.14
CA HIS A 291 -8.35 22.73 -32.60
C HIS A 291 -9.56 23.53 -33.15
N CYS A 292 -10.42 24.07 -32.28
CA CYS A 292 -11.58 24.87 -32.68
C CYS A 292 -11.16 26.26 -33.17
N ILE A 293 -11.54 26.60 -34.41
CA ILE A 293 -11.32 27.93 -34.99
C ILE A 293 -12.40 28.96 -34.61
N ARG A 294 -13.29 28.62 -33.67
CA ARG A 294 -14.40 29.47 -33.17
C ARG A 294 -15.29 30.11 -34.26
N CYS A 295 -15.53 29.43 -35.37
CA CYS A 295 -16.33 29.96 -36.49
C CYS A 295 -17.86 30.09 -36.23
N GLY A 296 -18.38 29.58 -35.11
CA GLY A 296 -19.81 29.66 -34.77
C GLY A 296 -20.76 28.71 -35.53
N ALA A 297 -20.30 28.03 -36.58
CA ALA A 297 -21.14 27.18 -37.42
C ALA A 297 -21.89 26.08 -36.63
N CYS A 298 -21.19 25.43 -35.69
CA CYS A 298 -21.78 24.39 -34.84
C CYS A 298 -22.89 24.93 -33.92
N ALA A 299 -22.70 26.12 -33.34
CA ALA A 299 -23.68 26.75 -32.46
C ALA A 299 -24.95 27.16 -33.24
N ASN A 300 -24.80 27.71 -34.44
CA ASN A 300 -25.92 28.14 -35.29
C ASN A 300 -26.85 26.99 -35.70
N VAL A 301 -26.30 25.79 -35.95
CA VAL A 301 -27.10 24.62 -36.35
C VAL A 301 -27.61 23.79 -35.16
N CYS A 302 -27.27 24.16 -33.92
CA CYS A 302 -27.66 23.40 -32.75
C CYS A 302 -29.14 23.62 -32.40
N PRO A 303 -30.02 22.60 -32.54
CA PRO A 303 -31.46 22.79 -32.33
C PRO A 303 -31.83 23.05 -30.86
N ARG A 304 -30.93 22.73 -29.92
CA ARG A 304 -31.12 22.92 -28.47
C ARG A 304 -30.35 24.12 -27.92
N GLN A 305 -29.64 24.86 -28.78
CA GLN A 305 -28.81 26.02 -28.40
C GLN A 305 -27.93 25.72 -27.16
N CYS A 306 -27.29 24.55 -27.18
CA CYS A 306 -26.53 24.03 -26.05
C CYS A 306 -25.02 24.19 -26.20
N ILE A 307 -24.55 24.87 -27.26
CA ILE A 307 -23.13 25.06 -27.54
C ILE A 307 -22.74 26.46 -27.09
N ASP A 308 -21.70 26.52 -26.26
CA ASP A 308 -21.08 27.76 -25.78
C ASP A 308 -19.59 27.72 -26.16
N LEU A 309 -19.18 28.63 -27.06
CA LEU A 309 -17.80 28.68 -27.53
C LEU A 309 -16.88 29.50 -26.62
N ASP A 310 -17.44 30.13 -25.59
CA ASP A 310 -16.72 30.90 -24.59
C ASP A 310 -16.80 30.26 -23.21
N ASP A 311 -17.18 28.96 -23.14
CA ASP A 311 -17.18 28.15 -21.91
C ASP A 311 -15.80 28.23 -21.23
N PRO A 312 -15.69 28.86 -20.04
CA PRO A 312 -14.42 28.99 -19.34
C PRO A 312 -14.04 27.71 -18.58
N GLY A 313 -14.90 26.68 -18.59
CA GLY A 313 -14.83 25.59 -17.64
C GLY A 313 -15.29 26.03 -16.25
N SER A 314 -15.14 25.16 -15.27
CA SER A 314 -15.48 25.50 -13.88
C SER A 314 -14.74 24.60 -12.90
N SER A 315 -14.97 24.81 -11.60
CA SER A 315 -14.48 23.92 -10.55
C SER A 315 -15.61 23.52 -9.61
N LYS A 316 -15.55 22.28 -9.13
CA LYS A 316 -16.49 21.74 -8.15
C LYS A 316 -15.73 21.23 -6.93
N GLU A 317 -16.17 21.61 -5.74
CA GLU A 317 -15.66 21.04 -4.50
C GLU A 317 -16.51 19.82 -4.11
N LEU A 318 -15.83 18.73 -3.77
CA LEU A 318 -16.41 17.49 -3.29
C LEU A 318 -15.91 17.22 -1.87
N LYS A 319 -16.79 16.68 -1.04
CA LYS A 319 -16.44 16.21 0.30
C LYS A 319 -16.63 14.70 0.33
N VAL A 320 -15.55 13.95 0.57
CA VAL A 320 -15.55 12.48 0.48
C VAL A 320 -14.76 11.87 1.63
N GLY A 321 -15.13 10.67 2.07
CA GLY A 321 -14.38 9.95 3.11
C GLY A 321 -13.28 9.06 2.55
N ALA A 322 -13.43 8.57 1.32
CA ALA A 322 -12.49 7.69 0.67
C ALA A 322 -12.25 8.06 -0.80
N ILE A 323 -11.07 7.74 -1.30
CA ILE A 323 -10.65 7.97 -2.69
C ILE A 323 -10.16 6.65 -3.30
N VAL A 324 -10.58 6.32 -4.51
CA VAL A 324 -10.11 5.15 -5.27
C VAL A 324 -9.41 5.61 -6.55
N MET A 325 -8.14 5.25 -6.69
CA MET A 325 -7.36 5.45 -7.92
C MET A 325 -7.66 4.32 -8.91
N ALA A 326 -8.16 4.66 -10.09
CA ALA A 326 -8.49 3.72 -11.16
C ALA A 326 -8.16 4.30 -12.55
N THR A 327 -7.06 5.05 -12.64
CA THR A 327 -6.71 5.89 -13.80
C THR A 327 -6.23 5.13 -15.04
N GLY A 328 -6.08 3.80 -14.95
CA GLY A 328 -5.78 2.97 -16.11
C GLY A 328 -4.28 2.90 -16.41
N PHE A 329 -3.93 2.98 -17.69
CA PHE A 329 -2.57 2.87 -18.21
C PHE A 329 -2.47 3.61 -19.55
N GLU A 330 -1.27 3.73 -20.10
CA GLU A 330 -1.04 4.02 -21.51
C GLU A 330 0.02 3.05 -22.07
N LEU A 331 0.16 2.99 -23.40
CA LEU A 331 1.25 2.23 -24.03
C LEU A 331 2.50 3.09 -24.14
N PHE A 332 3.65 2.50 -23.85
CA PHE A 332 4.94 3.14 -24.02
C PHE A 332 5.19 3.47 -25.50
N ASP A 333 5.68 4.68 -25.77
CA ASP A 333 6.00 5.11 -27.13
C ASP A 333 7.27 4.42 -27.63
N LEU A 334 7.12 3.63 -28.70
CA LEU A 334 8.20 2.87 -29.32
C LEU A 334 8.94 3.66 -30.40
N SER A 335 8.62 4.93 -30.63
CA SER A 335 9.25 5.75 -31.68
C SER A 335 10.77 5.88 -31.50
N GLY A 336 11.24 5.84 -30.24
CA GLY A 336 12.67 5.82 -29.89
C GLY A 336 13.39 4.50 -30.16
N LEU A 337 12.68 3.38 -30.35
CA LEU A 337 13.25 2.08 -30.69
C LEU A 337 13.36 1.92 -32.20
N VAL A 338 14.37 2.57 -32.76
CA VAL A 338 14.60 2.70 -34.21
C VAL A 338 14.62 1.37 -34.95
N GLN A 339 15.05 0.29 -34.29
CA GLN A 339 15.10 -1.06 -34.86
C GLN A 339 13.70 -1.60 -35.24
N TYR A 340 12.63 -1.08 -34.62
CA TYR A 340 11.27 -1.46 -34.96
C TYR A 340 10.61 -0.51 -35.96
N GLY A 341 11.17 0.67 -36.19
CA GLY A 341 10.68 1.62 -37.20
C GLY A 341 9.27 2.16 -36.99
N TYR A 342 8.74 2.07 -35.76
CA TYR A 342 7.44 2.64 -35.40
C TYR A 342 7.40 4.15 -35.64
N GLY A 343 6.26 4.66 -36.11
CA GLY A 343 6.09 6.07 -36.52
C GLY A 343 6.67 6.39 -37.91
N LYS A 344 7.73 5.69 -38.35
CA LYS A 344 8.38 5.88 -39.65
C LYS A 344 7.81 4.97 -40.74
N TYR A 345 7.63 3.68 -40.47
CA TYR A 345 7.18 2.71 -41.47
C TYR A 345 5.66 2.59 -41.44
N PRO A 346 4.97 2.71 -42.59
CA PRO A 346 3.51 2.63 -42.63
C PRO A 346 2.97 1.23 -42.26
N ASN A 347 3.79 0.20 -42.44
CA ASN A 347 3.47 -1.20 -42.14
C ASN A 347 3.65 -1.56 -40.66
N VAL A 348 4.13 -0.65 -39.81
CA VAL A 348 4.39 -0.93 -38.39
C VAL A 348 3.38 -0.20 -37.52
N VAL A 349 2.59 -0.95 -36.77
CA VAL A 349 1.55 -0.46 -35.86
C VAL A 349 1.72 -1.07 -34.46
N THR A 350 1.10 -0.47 -33.47
CA THR A 350 0.98 -1.02 -32.11
C THR A 350 -0.20 -1.99 -32.02
N SER A 351 -0.20 -2.78 -30.95
CA SER A 351 -1.30 -3.67 -30.63
C SER A 351 -2.64 -2.95 -30.44
N LEU A 352 -2.65 -1.71 -29.94
CA LEU A 352 -3.90 -0.95 -29.73
C LEU A 352 -4.42 -0.34 -31.03
N GLU A 353 -3.54 0.13 -31.91
CA GLU A 353 -3.89 0.47 -33.30
C GLU A 353 -4.49 -0.74 -34.02
N MET A 354 -3.93 -1.94 -33.81
CA MET A 354 -4.48 -3.17 -34.38
C MET A 354 -5.87 -3.52 -33.85
N GLU A 355 -6.19 -3.22 -32.59
CA GLU A 355 -7.57 -3.32 -32.08
C GLU A 355 -8.53 -2.45 -32.90
N ARG A 356 -8.12 -1.21 -33.21
CA ARG A 356 -8.92 -0.27 -34.00
C ARG A 356 -9.06 -0.71 -35.47
N ILE A 357 -8.02 -1.29 -36.06
CA ILE A 357 -8.08 -1.88 -37.42
C ILE A 357 -9.05 -3.06 -37.46
N LEU A 358 -9.10 -3.87 -36.41
CA LEU A 358 -9.98 -5.04 -36.33
C LEU A 358 -11.44 -4.69 -35.98
N ASP A 359 -11.70 -3.51 -35.41
CA ASP A 359 -13.05 -3.07 -35.05
C ASP A 359 -13.89 -2.67 -36.27
N VAL A 360 -15.13 -3.14 -36.30
CA VAL A 360 -16.15 -2.78 -37.29
C VAL A 360 -16.54 -1.31 -37.20
N ASN A 361 -16.46 -0.72 -36.01
CA ASN A 361 -16.66 0.71 -35.78
C ASN A 361 -15.35 1.51 -35.82
N GLY A 362 -14.23 0.85 -36.14
CA GLY A 362 -12.93 1.48 -36.28
C GLY A 362 -12.75 2.19 -37.62
N PRO A 363 -11.62 2.90 -37.80
CA PRO A 363 -11.39 3.78 -38.95
C PRO A 363 -11.29 3.03 -40.29
N THR A 364 -10.96 1.73 -40.27
CA THR A 364 -10.91 0.88 -41.47
C THR A 364 -12.20 0.07 -41.68
N GLY A 365 -13.19 0.17 -40.79
CA GLY A 365 -14.40 -0.65 -40.86
C GLY A 365 -14.12 -2.16 -40.82
N SER A 366 -13.10 -2.58 -40.05
CA SER A 366 -12.58 -3.96 -39.99
C SER A 366 -11.90 -4.48 -41.27
N GLN A 367 -11.60 -3.60 -42.25
CA GLN A 367 -10.82 -3.96 -43.42
C GLN A 367 -9.35 -4.20 -43.03
N LEU A 368 -8.80 -5.34 -43.48
CA LEU A 368 -7.41 -5.73 -43.22
C LEU A 368 -6.49 -5.06 -44.23
N ILE A 369 -6.18 -3.80 -43.95
CA ILE A 369 -5.33 -2.94 -44.77
C ILE A 369 -4.23 -2.31 -43.94
N VAL A 370 -3.13 -1.94 -44.59
CA VAL A 370 -2.13 -1.04 -44.01
C VAL A 370 -2.75 0.36 -43.94
N PRO A 371 -3.01 0.95 -42.74
CA PRO A 371 -3.87 2.13 -42.63
C PRO A 371 -3.41 3.34 -43.47
N LYS A 372 -2.11 3.57 -43.53
CA LYS A 372 -1.54 4.72 -44.26
C LYS A 372 -1.55 4.56 -45.79
N THR A 373 -1.58 3.34 -46.31
CA THR A 373 -1.46 3.08 -47.76
C THR A 373 -2.69 2.43 -48.39
N GLY A 374 -3.60 1.89 -47.59
CA GLY A 374 -4.79 1.18 -48.05
C GLY A 374 -4.50 -0.20 -48.65
N ARG A 375 -3.25 -0.67 -48.64
CA ARG A 375 -2.89 -1.95 -49.25
C ARG A 375 -3.44 -3.13 -48.45
N PRO A 376 -3.96 -4.19 -49.09
CA PRO A 376 -4.41 -5.40 -48.41
C PRO A 376 -3.29 -6.09 -47.61
N VAL A 377 -3.65 -6.64 -46.46
CA VAL A 377 -2.75 -7.40 -45.57
C VAL A 377 -3.05 -8.89 -45.68
N LYS A 378 -2.05 -9.68 -46.07
CA LYS A 378 -2.11 -11.16 -46.14
C LYS A 378 -1.22 -11.83 -45.11
N THR A 379 -0.14 -11.16 -44.67
CA THR A 379 0.78 -11.64 -43.64
C THR A 379 0.95 -10.62 -42.52
N VAL A 380 0.79 -11.06 -41.27
CA VAL A 380 0.95 -10.24 -40.07
C VAL A 380 1.99 -10.85 -39.14
N THR A 381 2.92 -10.04 -38.65
CA THR A 381 3.91 -10.44 -37.66
C THR A 381 3.71 -9.69 -36.35
N PHE A 382 3.56 -10.41 -35.25
CA PHE A 382 3.53 -9.87 -33.90
C PHE A 382 4.92 -9.89 -33.28
N VAL A 383 5.34 -8.76 -32.71
CA VAL A 383 6.58 -8.62 -31.93
C VAL A 383 6.20 -8.49 -30.46
N LEU A 384 6.25 -9.61 -29.72
CA LEU A 384 5.98 -9.58 -28.29
C LEU A 384 7.14 -8.95 -27.53
N CYS A 385 6.83 -8.38 -26.37
CA CYS A 385 7.81 -7.71 -25.51
C CYS A 385 8.60 -6.62 -26.26
N ALA A 386 7.96 -5.91 -27.20
CA ALA A 386 8.58 -4.81 -27.91
C ALA A 386 8.82 -3.66 -26.92
N GLY A 387 10.01 -3.60 -26.31
CA GLY A 387 10.37 -2.66 -25.25
C GLY A 387 9.94 -3.06 -23.83
N SER A 388 9.32 -4.23 -23.63
CA SER A 388 9.04 -4.78 -22.27
C SER A 388 10.08 -5.85 -21.93
N ARG A 389 10.32 -6.09 -20.63
CA ARG A 389 11.40 -6.99 -20.18
C ARG A 389 12.75 -6.59 -20.80
N ASP A 390 12.96 -5.29 -20.90
CA ASP A 390 14.07 -4.66 -21.57
C ASP A 390 14.74 -3.67 -20.61
N THR A 391 15.85 -4.11 -20.01
CA THR A 391 16.58 -3.32 -19.01
C THR A 391 17.30 -2.13 -19.64
N GLU A 392 17.63 -2.18 -20.93
CA GLU A 392 18.30 -1.08 -21.64
C GLU A 392 17.34 0.09 -21.88
N VAL A 393 16.04 -0.20 -22.04
CA VAL A 393 14.97 0.80 -22.21
C VAL A 393 14.43 1.29 -20.85
N GLY A 394 14.91 0.74 -19.73
CA GLY A 394 14.41 1.05 -18.39
C GLY A 394 13.00 0.50 -18.12
N ARG A 395 12.64 -0.60 -18.79
CA ARG A 395 11.31 -1.26 -18.72
C ARG A 395 11.49 -2.76 -18.50
N SER A 396 12.02 -3.11 -17.33
CA SER A 396 12.35 -4.49 -16.93
C SER A 396 11.11 -5.36 -16.66
N HIS A 397 9.96 -4.75 -16.40
CA HIS A 397 8.73 -5.45 -16.05
C HIS A 397 8.05 -6.16 -17.23
N CYS A 398 7.16 -7.09 -16.88
CA CYS A 398 6.31 -7.77 -17.86
C CYS A 398 4.92 -7.15 -17.87
N SER A 399 4.44 -6.77 -19.07
CA SER A 399 3.09 -6.21 -19.26
C SER A 399 1.94 -7.21 -19.08
N ARG A 400 2.23 -8.49 -18.79
CA ARG A 400 1.31 -9.59 -18.43
C ARG A 400 0.25 -10.00 -19.47
N VAL A 401 -0.29 -9.08 -20.26
CA VAL A 401 -1.42 -9.31 -21.18
C VAL A 401 -1.02 -9.41 -22.65
N CYS A 402 0.21 -9.02 -23.00
CA CYS A 402 0.67 -8.92 -24.38
C CYS A 402 0.71 -10.23 -25.16
N CYS A 403 1.03 -11.34 -24.49
CA CYS A 403 0.92 -12.67 -25.08
C CYS A 403 -0.54 -12.97 -25.47
N LEU A 404 -1.49 -12.65 -24.59
CA LEU A 404 -2.90 -13.03 -24.73
C LEU A 404 -3.64 -12.14 -25.73
N TYR A 405 -3.45 -10.81 -25.70
CA TYR A 405 -4.09 -9.96 -26.71
C TYR A 405 -3.53 -10.25 -28.11
N SER A 406 -2.25 -10.61 -28.24
CA SER A 406 -1.65 -10.91 -29.54
C SER A 406 -2.19 -12.23 -30.07
N MET A 407 -2.36 -13.25 -29.22
CA MET A 407 -3.06 -14.48 -29.58
C MET A 407 -4.51 -14.20 -29.98
N LYS A 408 -5.21 -13.32 -29.25
CA LYS A 408 -6.57 -12.92 -29.59
C LYS A 408 -6.65 -12.30 -30.98
N GLN A 409 -5.79 -11.32 -31.26
CA GLN A 409 -5.73 -10.67 -32.57
C GLN A 409 -5.32 -11.68 -33.66
N ALA A 410 -4.36 -12.57 -33.38
CA ALA A 410 -3.94 -13.64 -34.26
C ALA A 410 -5.10 -14.58 -34.62
N GLN A 411 -5.90 -15.04 -33.64
CA GLN A 411 -7.06 -15.89 -33.94
C GLN A 411 -8.07 -15.18 -34.84
N LEU A 412 -8.35 -13.89 -34.61
CA LEU A 412 -9.27 -13.11 -35.45
C LEU A 412 -8.74 -12.97 -36.89
N LEU A 413 -7.43 -12.89 -37.07
CA LEU A 413 -6.78 -12.85 -38.38
C LEU A 413 -6.77 -14.22 -39.07
N ARG A 414 -6.45 -15.29 -38.33
CA ARG A 414 -6.46 -16.68 -38.83
C ARG A 414 -7.86 -17.09 -39.31
N ASP A 415 -8.90 -16.69 -38.59
CA ASP A 415 -10.30 -16.93 -38.99
C ASP A 415 -10.66 -16.25 -40.33
N ARG A 416 -9.85 -15.28 -40.78
CA ARG A 416 -9.98 -14.56 -42.05
C ARG A 416 -8.94 -14.99 -43.10
N GLY A 417 -8.18 -16.06 -42.83
CA GLY A 417 -7.20 -16.63 -43.76
C GLY A 417 -5.86 -15.88 -43.85
N VAL A 418 -5.58 -14.95 -42.94
CA VAL A 418 -4.30 -14.23 -42.89
C VAL A 418 -3.20 -15.10 -42.30
N GLU A 419 -2.01 -15.07 -42.88
CA GLU A 419 -0.82 -15.71 -42.31
C GLU A 419 -0.33 -14.93 -41.09
N VAL A 420 -0.10 -15.61 -39.96
CA VAL A 420 0.27 -14.96 -38.70
C VAL A 420 1.53 -15.57 -38.13
N TRP A 421 2.48 -14.70 -37.78
CA TRP A 421 3.70 -15.04 -37.07
C TRP A 421 3.75 -14.31 -35.72
N ILE A 422 4.12 -15.00 -34.65
CA ILE A 422 4.25 -14.44 -33.30
C ILE A 422 5.66 -14.72 -32.79
N HIS A 423 6.48 -13.66 -32.70
CA HIS A 423 7.81 -13.72 -32.10
C HIS A 423 7.72 -13.48 -30.59
N TYR A 424 8.28 -14.40 -29.81
CA TYR A 424 8.16 -14.37 -28.35
C TYR A 424 9.44 -14.85 -27.65
N ILE A 425 9.66 -14.36 -26.43
CA ILE A 425 10.70 -14.91 -25.52
C ILE A 425 10.09 -16.09 -24.74
N ASP A 426 9.02 -15.80 -24.02
CA ASP A 426 8.20 -16.78 -23.30
C ASP A 426 6.72 -16.51 -23.60
N VAL A 427 5.94 -17.57 -23.79
CA VAL A 427 4.49 -17.48 -23.78
C VAL A 427 4.03 -17.42 -22.33
N ARG A 428 3.42 -16.29 -21.93
CA ARG A 428 2.86 -16.11 -20.58
C ARG A 428 1.33 -16.11 -20.66
N SER A 429 0.75 -17.27 -20.37
CA SER A 429 -0.69 -17.54 -20.33
C SER A 429 -1.21 -17.86 -18.91
N PRO A 430 -0.87 -17.10 -17.85
CA PRO A 430 -1.30 -17.44 -16.49
C PRO A 430 -2.77 -17.09 -16.27
N GLY A 431 -3.62 -18.09 -16.06
CA GLY A 431 -5.04 -17.88 -15.77
C GLY A 431 -5.91 -19.05 -16.19
N ARG A 432 -7.20 -18.99 -15.84
CA ARG A 432 -8.16 -20.02 -16.22
C ARG A 432 -8.42 -19.94 -17.73
N ARG A 433 -8.21 -21.05 -18.44
CA ARG A 433 -8.42 -21.22 -19.89
C ARG A 433 -7.40 -20.51 -20.80
N TYR A 434 -6.33 -19.94 -20.26
CA TYR A 434 -5.37 -19.18 -21.05
C TYR A 434 -4.39 -20.08 -21.80
N GLU A 435 -4.04 -21.23 -21.24
CA GLU A 435 -3.21 -22.23 -21.92
C GLU A 435 -3.98 -22.91 -23.06
N GLU A 436 -5.25 -23.23 -22.85
CA GLU A 436 -6.13 -23.73 -23.89
C GLU A 436 -6.33 -22.69 -24.99
N PHE A 437 -6.40 -21.40 -24.64
CA PHE A 437 -6.45 -20.31 -25.61
C PHE A 437 -5.16 -20.21 -26.45
N TYR A 438 -4.00 -20.42 -25.83
CA TYR A 438 -2.72 -20.55 -26.55
C TYR A 438 -2.74 -21.74 -27.51
N ARG A 439 -3.12 -22.93 -27.05
CA ARG A 439 -3.22 -24.14 -27.88
C ARG A 439 -4.17 -23.95 -29.06
N THR A 440 -5.36 -23.38 -28.84
CA THR A 440 -6.31 -23.08 -29.93
C THR A 440 -5.73 -22.08 -30.94
N THR A 441 -4.88 -21.15 -30.50
CA THR A 441 -4.19 -20.23 -31.42
C THR A 441 -3.23 -20.98 -32.35
N GLN A 442 -2.52 -21.99 -31.82
CA GLN A 442 -1.66 -22.87 -32.62
C GLN A 442 -2.48 -23.76 -33.56
N GLU A 443 -3.58 -24.36 -33.08
CA GLU A 443 -4.49 -25.19 -33.89
C GLU A 443 -5.11 -24.41 -35.06
N LYS A 444 -5.34 -23.10 -34.91
CA LYS A 444 -5.76 -22.19 -35.99
C LYS A 444 -4.64 -21.86 -36.99
N GLY A 445 -3.42 -22.35 -36.75
CA GLY A 445 -2.27 -22.21 -37.65
C GLY A 445 -1.51 -20.90 -37.52
N ALA A 446 -1.49 -20.26 -36.35
CA ALA A 446 -0.53 -19.19 -36.07
C ALA A 446 0.86 -19.78 -35.83
N ASN A 447 1.88 -19.21 -36.47
CA ASN A 447 3.27 -19.63 -36.31
C ASN A 447 3.87 -18.96 -35.07
N PHE A 448 4.45 -19.75 -34.17
CA PHE A 448 5.12 -19.25 -32.96
C PHE A 448 6.62 -19.43 -33.13
N VAL A 449 7.37 -18.32 -33.10
CA VAL A 449 8.83 -18.31 -33.21
C VAL A 449 9.40 -17.88 -31.86
N LYS A 450 10.17 -18.78 -31.23
CA LYS A 450 10.85 -18.45 -29.98
C LYS A 450 12.12 -17.65 -30.31
N GLY A 451 12.04 -16.35 -30.11
CA GLY A 451 13.13 -15.40 -30.30
C GLY A 451 12.62 -13.97 -30.40
N LYS A 452 13.51 -13.01 -30.11
CA LYS A 452 13.20 -11.58 -30.18
C LYS A 452 13.52 -11.08 -31.58
N VAL A 453 12.60 -10.33 -32.19
CA VAL A 453 12.88 -9.62 -33.45
C VAL A 453 14.02 -8.65 -33.23
N THR A 454 15.05 -8.78 -34.05
CA THR A 454 16.26 -7.94 -34.00
C THR A 454 16.03 -6.59 -34.66
N GLU A 455 15.46 -6.58 -35.86
CA GLU A 455 15.13 -5.37 -36.60
C GLU A 455 14.04 -5.61 -37.66
N ILE A 456 13.40 -4.51 -38.06
CA ILE A 456 12.42 -4.43 -39.13
C ILE A 456 12.97 -3.48 -40.20
N ILE A 457 13.04 -3.95 -41.45
CA ILE A 457 13.66 -3.22 -42.55
C ILE A 457 12.62 -2.98 -43.65
N PRO A 458 12.48 -1.76 -44.20
CA PRO A 458 11.60 -1.52 -45.34
C PRO A 458 12.01 -2.35 -46.56
N ASP A 459 11.04 -3.00 -47.20
CA ASP A 459 11.27 -3.79 -48.41
C ASP A 459 10.13 -3.55 -49.42
N GLY A 460 10.26 -2.47 -50.18
CA GLY A 460 9.26 -2.03 -51.15
C GLY A 460 7.90 -1.73 -50.49
N GLU A 461 6.91 -2.59 -50.76
CA GLU A 461 5.55 -2.47 -50.22
C GLU A 461 5.36 -3.15 -48.86
N GLN A 462 6.31 -4.00 -48.48
CA GLN A 462 6.31 -4.82 -47.28
C GLN A 462 7.47 -4.40 -46.36
N VAL A 463 7.63 -5.13 -45.27
CA VAL A 463 8.82 -5.04 -44.42
C VAL A 463 9.45 -6.42 -44.28
N LEU A 464 10.78 -6.45 -44.28
CA LEU A 464 11.55 -7.64 -43.93
C LEU A 464 11.69 -7.69 -42.41
N VAL A 465 11.27 -8.81 -41.80
CA VAL A 465 11.43 -9.07 -40.37
C VAL A 465 12.65 -9.97 -40.17
N ARG A 466 13.65 -9.48 -39.42
CA ARG A 466 14.83 -10.25 -39.05
C ARG A 466 14.75 -10.69 -37.59
N SER A 467 14.84 -11.99 -37.34
CA SER A 467 14.75 -12.56 -35.99
C SER A 467 15.65 -13.78 -35.85
N GLU A 468 15.95 -14.16 -34.62
CA GLU A 468 16.53 -15.45 -34.30
C GLU A 468 15.42 -16.46 -34.02
N ASP A 469 15.48 -17.65 -34.61
CA ASP A 469 14.71 -18.81 -34.12
C ASP A 469 15.61 -19.62 -33.19
N MET A 470 15.39 -19.48 -31.88
CA MET A 470 16.17 -20.14 -30.85
C MET A 470 15.94 -21.66 -30.81
N MET A 471 14.82 -22.15 -31.35
CA MET A 471 14.55 -23.60 -31.42
C MET A 471 15.35 -24.25 -32.54
N LEU A 472 15.58 -23.51 -33.63
CA LEU A 472 16.40 -23.95 -34.76
C LEU A 472 17.86 -23.49 -34.68
N ASN A 473 18.18 -22.58 -33.75
CA ASN A 473 19.46 -21.91 -33.57
C ASN A 473 19.96 -21.25 -34.87
N LYS A 474 19.09 -20.49 -35.53
CA LYS A 474 19.36 -19.83 -36.82
C LYS A 474 18.71 -18.46 -36.90
N MET A 475 19.35 -17.54 -37.62
CA MET A 475 18.71 -16.32 -38.08
C MET A 475 17.70 -16.64 -39.18
N ILE A 476 16.52 -16.03 -39.09
CA ILE A 476 15.46 -16.12 -40.09
C ILE A 476 15.08 -14.73 -40.58
N GLU A 477 14.73 -14.66 -41.86
CA GLU A 477 14.26 -13.45 -42.53
C GLU A 477 13.06 -13.81 -43.42
N TYR A 478 12.01 -13.01 -43.35
CA TYR A 478 10.84 -13.16 -44.21
C TYR A 478 10.08 -11.84 -44.33
N GLN A 479 9.30 -11.71 -45.39
CA GLN A 479 8.49 -10.52 -45.65
C GLN A 479 7.18 -10.57 -44.89
N SER A 480 6.72 -9.41 -44.42
CA SER A 480 5.44 -9.23 -43.74
C SER A 480 4.74 -7.97 -44.27
N ASP A 481 3.42 -8.07 -44.49
CA ASP A 481 2.63 -6.92 -44.94
C ASP A 481 2.40 -5.92 -43.80
N LEU A 482 2.25 -6.43 -42.57
CA LEU A 482 2.01 -5.62 -41.38
C LEU A 482 2.72 -6.21 -40.16
N VAL A 483 3.42 -5.38 -39.42
CA VAL A 483 4.03 -5.74 -38.13
C VAL A 483 3.28 -5.05 -37.00
N VAL A 484 2.90 -5.83 -35.99
CA VAL A 484 2.20 -5.38 -34.79
C VAL A 484 3.15 -5.47 -33.60
N LEU A 485 3.54 -4.33 -33.06
CA LEU A 485 4.37 -4.24 -31.86
C LEU A 485 3.50 -4.35 -30.61
N ALA A 486 3.97 -5.07 -29.61
CA ALA A 486 3.32 -5.23 -28.32
C ALA A 486 4.07 -4.42 -27.24
N PRO A 487 3.71 -3.14 -27.00
CA PRO A 487 4.49 -2.23 -26.16
C PRO A 487 4.28 -2.50 -24.66
N PRO A 488 5.18 -1.97 -23.80
CA PRO A 488 4.95 -1.86 -22.36
C PRO A 488 3.65 -1.15 -22.01
N ILE A 489 2.97 -1.67 -20.99
CA ILE A 489 1.98 -0.93 -20.21
C ILE A 489 2.74 -0.05 -19.24
N VAL A 490 2.46 1.26 -19.24
CA VAL A 490 3.09 2.25 -18.36
C VAL A 490 2.05 3.18 -17.71
N THR A 491 2.46 3.80 -16.60
CA THR A 491 1.73 4.89 -15.95
C THR A 491 1.96 6.22 -16.69
N THR A 492 1.03 7.16 -16.56
CA THR A 492 1.16 8.51 -17.13
C THR A 492 1.73 9.53 -16.14
N PRO A 493 2.42 10.59 -16.59
CA PRO A 493 2.88 11.68 -15.71
C PRO A 493 1.77 12.29 -14.85
N GLU A 494 0.55 12.39 -15.37
CA GLU A 494 -0.60 12.90 -14.62
C GLU A 494 -1.05 11.95 -13.51
N THR A 495 -0.94 10.64 -13.72
CA THR A 495 -1.21 9.66 -12.66
C THR A 495 -0.13 9.74 -11.56
N LEU A 496 1.13 10.00 -11.92
CA LEU A 496 2.19 10.23 -10.92
C LEU A 496 1.95 11.51 -10.13
N LYS A 497 1.56 12.60 -10.80
CA LYS A 497 1.16 13.84 -10.14
C LYS A 497 -0.03 13.63 -9.21
N LEU A 498 -1.00 12.81 -9.61
CA LEU A 498 -2.12 12.43 -8.75
C LEU A 498 -1.66 11.61 -7.54
N ALA A 499 -0.77 10.63 -7.73
CA ALA A 499 -0.21 9.84 -6.64
C ALA A 499 0.54 10.74 -5.64
N GLU A 500 1.33 11.70 -6.13
CA GLU A 500 2.02 12.69 -5.31
C GLU A 500 1.05 13.58 -4.53
N MET A 501 0.02 14.12 -5.19
CA MET A 501 -1.05 14.91 -4.56
C MET A 501 -1.77 14.11 -3.46
N LEU A 502 -2.01 12.83 -3.74
CA LEU A 502 -2.59 11.87 -2.81
C LEU A 502 -1.57 11.30 -1.83
N ARG A 503 -0.28 11.68 -1.88
CA ARG A 503 0.81 11.15 -1.04
C ARG A 503 0.81 9.62 -0.98
N VAL A 504 0.63 8.98 -2.13
CA VAL A 504 0.68 7.53 -2.31
C VAL A 504 2.00 7.20 -3.00
N PRO A 505 2.84 6.34 -2.42
CA PRO A 505 4.11 5.95 -3.03
C PRO A 505 3.89 5.09 -4.29
N VAL A 506 4.86 5.13 -5.19
CA VAL A 506 4.92 4.29 -6.39
C VAL A 506 6.17 3.40 -6.35
N ASP A 507 6.15 2.29 -7.08
CA ASP A 507 7.28 1.37 -7.20
C ASP A 507 8.31 1.83 -8.24
N GLU A 508 9.36 1.03 -8.43
CA GLU A 508 10.42 1.29 -9.42
C GLU A 508 9.91 1.30 -10.87
N ASP A 509 8.80 0.62 -11.14
CA ASP A 509 8.10 0.59 -12.43
C ASP A 509 7.06 1.72 -12.56
N GLN A 510 6.96 2.60 -11.56
CA GLN A 510 6.09 3.76 -11.48
C GLN A 510 4.58 3.43 -11.36
N PHE A 511 4.25 2.25 -10.81
CA PHE A 511 2.88 1.88 -10.42
C PHE A 511 2.61 2.18 -8.95
N VAL A 512 1.35 2.43 -8.59
CA VAL A 512 0.95 2.69 -7.20
C VAL A 512 1.24 1.47 -6.33
N LEU A 513 1.93 1.69 -5.20
CA LEU A 513 2.22 0.64 -4.23
C LEU A 513 1.01 0.35 -3.34
N GLU A 514 0.60 -0.91 -3.32
CA GLU A 514 -0.34 -1.44 -2.36
C GLU A 514 0.23 -1.46 -0.93
N ARG A 515 -0.66 -1.59 0.06
CA ARG A 515 -0.30 -1.70 1.47
C ARG A 515 0.54 -2.95 1.72
N HIS A 516 0.10 -4.08 1.16
CA HIS A 516 0.85 -5.32 1.20
C HIS A 516 0.44 -6.22 0.04
N PRO A 517 1.39 -6.77 -0.76
CA PRO A 517 1.10 -7.52 -2.00
C PRO A 517 0.13 -8.70 -1.85
N LYS A 518 0.15 -9.38 -0.70
CA LYS A 518 -0.70 -10.56 -0.44
C LYS A 518 -1.87 -10.32 0.52
N LEU A 519 -1.63 -9.62 1.63
CA LEU A 519 -2.58 -9.46 2.72
C LEU A 519 -3.57 -8.30 2.49
N ASP A 520 -3.12 -7.24 1.83
CA ASP A 520 -3.96 -6.08 1.54
C ASP A 520 -3.58 -5.39 0.21
N PRO A 521 -3.82 -6.07 -0.93
CA PRO A 521 -3.42 -5.58 -2.24
C PRO A 521 -4.30 -4.43 -2.79
N MET A 522 -5.43 -4.13 -2.13
CA MET A 522 -6.43 -3.16 -2.61
C MET A 522 -6.34 -1.80 -1.92
N SER A 523 -5.74 -1.78 -0.73
CA SER A 523 -5.48 -0.55 0.03
C SER A 523 -4.12 0.01 -0.37
N THR A 524 -3.97 1.32 -0.42
CA THR A 524 -2.64 1.94 -0.54
C THR A 524 -1.97 2.03 0.83
N LYS A 525 -0.69 2.46 0.84
CA LYS A 525 0.01 2.81 2.08
C LYS A 525 -0.64 3.98 2.83
N ARG A 526 -1.43 4.84 2.17
CA ARG A 526 -2.19 5.91 2.81
C ARG A 526 -3.61 5.45 3.15
N ASP A 527 -3.97 5.54 4.42
CA ASP A 527 -5.35 5.24 4.87
C ASP A 527 -6.39 6.07 4.10
N GLY A 528 -7.56 5.47 3.83
CA GLY A 528 -8.66 6.12 3.11
C GLY A 528 -8.42 6.27 1.59
N ILE A 529 -7.25 5.87 1.09
CA ILE A 529 -6.95 5.84 -0.35
C ILE A 529 -6.72 4.40 -0.79
N PHE A 530 -7.46 4.00 -1.82
CA PHE A 530 -7.47 2.66 -2.40
C PHE A 530 -7.08 2.74 -3.87
N ALA A 531 -6.69 1.62 -4.46
CA ALA A 531 -6.32 1.56 -5.87
C ALA A 531 -6.86 0.27 -6.51
N ALA A 532 -7.24 0.35 -7.78
CA ALA A 532 -7.74 -0.79 -8.54
C ALA A 532 -7.44 -0.66 -10.04
N GLY A 533 -7.14 -1.79 -10.67
CA GLY A 533 -6.80 -1.91 -12.08
C GLY A 533 -5.32 -1.69 -12.36
N THR A 534 -5.02 -1.30 -13.59
CA THR A 534 -3.65 -1.22 -14.10
C THR A 534 -2.79 -0.14 -13.46
N VAL A 535 -3.38 0.74 -12.63
CA VAL A 535 -2.65 1.72 -11.82
C VAL A 535 -1.75 1.05 -10.77
N VAL A 536 -2.09 -0.17 -10.34
CA VAL A 536 -1.29 -1.04 -9.43
C VAL A 536 -0.52 -2.09 -10.25
N GLY A 537 -0.19 -1.79 -11.51
CA GLY A 537 0.59 -2.69 -12.37
C GLY A 537 -0.22 -3.49 -13.39
N PRO A 538 0.44 -4.06 -14.42
CA PRO A 538 -0.22 -4.63 -15.59
C PRO A 538 -1.09 -5.87 -15.26
N LYS A 539 -2.31 -5.91 -15.80
CA LYS A 539 -3.28 -7.00 -15.57
C LYS A 539 -4.40 -7.01 -16.60
N ASP A 540 -5.09 -8.14 -16.71
CA ASP A 540 -6.24 -8.32 -17.61
C ASP A 540 -7.55 -7.80 -17.00
N ILE A 541 -8.63 -7.84 -17.80
CA ILE A 541 -9.96 -7.36 -17.42
C ILE A 541 -10.56 -8.19 -16.27
N GLN A 542 -10.33 -9.51 -16.25
CA GLN A 542 -10.89 -10.39 -15.21
C GLN A 542 -10.28 -10.07 -13.85
N SER A 543 -8.96 -9.99 -13.79
CA SER A 543 -8.19 -9.63 -12.60
C SER A 543 -8.55 -8.20 -12.15
N THR A 544 -8.64 -7.26 -13.09
CA THR A 544 -9.04 -5.86 -12.81
C THR A 544 -10.44 -5.79 -12.20
N THR A 545 -11.39 -6.57 -12.72
CA THR A 545 -12.77 -6.56 -12.21
C THR A 545 -12.82 -7.12 -10.80
N ALA A 546 -12.15 -8.24 -10.53
CA ALA A 546 -12.08 -8.81 -9.19
C ALA A 546 -11.39 -7.86 -8.19
N GLU A 547 -10.32 -7.19 -8.62
CA GLU A 547 -9.60 -6.17 -7.84
C GLU A 547 -10.49 -4.98 -7.50
N ALA A 548 -11.25 -4.47 -8.48
CA ALA A 548 -12.18 -3.37 -8.31
C ALA A 548 -13.35 -3.69 -7.34
N GLU A 549 -13.85 -4.93 -7.35
CA GLU A 549 -14.84 -5.40 -6.38
C GLU A 549 -14.24 -5.49 -4.97
N GLY A 550 -13.00 -5.97 -4.84
CA GLY A 550 -12.26 -5.99 -3.58
C GLY A 550 -12.00 -4.59 -3.01
N ALA A 551 -11.58 -3.64 -3.86
CA ALA A 551 -11.39 -2.24 -3.48
C ALA A 551 -12.70 -1.59 -3.03
N ALA A 552 -13.82 -1.86 -3.71
CA ALA A 552 -15.13 -1.38 -3.27
C ALA A 552 -15.48 -1.87 -1.86
N MET A 553 -15.23 -3.15 -1.56
CA MET A 553 -15.48 -3.67 -0.20
C MET A 553 -14.58 -3.07 0.86
N LYS A 554 -13.32 -2.75 0.53
CA LYS A 554 -12.42 -2.04 1.44
C LYS A 554 -12.92 -0.63 1.75
N VAL A 555 -13.43 0.08 0.75
CA VAL A 555 -14.08 1.38 0.92
C VAL A 555 -15.34 1.26 1.79
N VAL A 556 -16.21 0.26 1.54
CA VAL A 556 -17.40 0.03 2.38
C VAL A 556 -17.01 -0.15 3.85
N ASN A 557 -16.06 -1.04 4.12
CA ASN A 557 -15.59 -1.29 5.50
C ASN A 557 -14.99 -0.04 6.14
N PHE A 558 -14.26 0.76 5.36
CA PHE A 558 -13.63 1.99 5.85
C PHE A 558 -14.64 3.09 6.18
N LEU A 559 -15.73 3.21 5.40
CA LEU A 559 -16.73 4.27 5.57
C LEU A 559 -17.94 3.87 6.43
N HIS A 560 -18.09 2.59 6.78
CA HIS A 560 -19.28 2.09 7.48
C HIS A 560 -19.40 2.55 8.95
N VAL A 561 -18.27 2.81 9.62
CA VAL A 561 -18.23 3.17 11.04
C VAL A 561 -17.44 4.44 11.27
N ASP A 562 -17.79 5.17 12.32
CA ASP A 562 -16.97 6.29 12.80
C ASP A 562 -15.55 5.79 13.10
N ARG A 563 -14.56 6.57 12.69
CA ARG A 563 -13.16 6.19 12.86
C ARG A 563 -12.75 6.46 14.30
N VAL A 564 -12.30 5.41 14.98
CA VAL A 564 -11.67 5.54 16.29
C VAL A 564 -10.25 6.06 16.09
N ILE A 565 -9.96 7.23 16.66
CA ILE A 565 -8.61 7.78 16.69
C ILE A 565 -7.91 7.15 17.88
N GLU A 566 -6.98 6.25 17.59
CA GLU A 566 -6.12 5.64 18.60
C GLU A 566 -5.37 6.73 19.37
N PRO A 567 -5.40 6.72 20.71
CA PRO A 567 -4.87 7.83 21.51
C PRO A 567 -3.34 7.86 21.60
N ASN A 568 -2.63 6.89 21.01
CA ASN A 568 -1.16 6.80 21.12
C ASN A 568 -0.44 7.75 20.13
N LYS A 569 -0.71 9.07 20.22
CA LYS A 569 -0.22 10.07 19.27
C LYS A 569 0.98 10.84 19.78
N ALA A 570 1.83 11.28 18.86
CA ALA A 570 2.85 12.28 19.16
C ALA A 570 2.17 13.64 19.44
N TYR A 571 2.71 14.40 20.39
CA TYR A 571 2.20 15.73 20.73
C TYR A 571 3.33 16.62 21.26
N LEU A 572 3.10 17.93 21.23
CA LEU A 572 4.01 18.92 21.79
C LEU A 572 3.83 18.98 23.31
N ALA A 573 4.62 18.17 24.02
CA ALA A 573 4.55 18.03 25.48
C ALA A 573 5.09 19.25 26.21
N HIS A 574 6.14 19.88 25.67
CA HIS A 574 6.80 21.04 26.25
C HIS A 574 6.86 22.20 25.24
N PRO A 575 5.75 22.92 25.00
CA PRO A 575 5.73 24.06 24.08
C PRO A 575 6.78 25.13 24.41
N GLU A 576 7.12 25.30 25.69
CA GLU A 576 8.12 26.22 26.21
C GLU A 576 9.56 25.89 25.76
N LEU A 577 9.86 24.62 25.53
CA LEU A 577 11.20 24.18 25.07
C LEU A 577 11.34 24.26 23.54
N CYS A 578 10.23 24.28 22.81
CA CYS A 578 10.25 24.29 21.36
C CYS A 578 10.67 25.67 20.82
N ASP A 579 11.71 25.71 19.99
CA ASP A 579 12.17 26.94 19.31
C ASP A 579 11.62 27.09 17.88
N GLY A 580 10.72 26.19 17.45
CA GLY A 580 10.09 26.26 16.14
C GLY A 580 10.99 25.81 14.97
N CYS A 581 12.09 25.10 15.23
CA CYS A 581 13.06 24.72 14.19
C CYS A 581 12.53 23.78 13.07
N GLY A 582 11.36 23.15 13.22
CA GLY A 582 10.73 22.34 12.18
C GLY A 582 11.36 20.95 11.92
N LYS A 583 12.45 20.57 12.61
CA LYS A 583 13.15 19.28 12.42
C LYS A 583 12.29 18.03 12.62
N CYS A 584 11.14 18.15 13.28
CA CYS A 584 10.20 17.05 13.49
C CYS A 584 9.28 16.77 12.29
N VAL A 585 9.22 17.66 11.29
CA VAL A 585 8.30 17.55 10.15
C VAL A 585 8.74 16.46 9.17
N GLU A 586 9.98 16.54 8.69
CA GLU A 586 10.55 15.64 7.68
C GLU A 586 10.55 14.15 8.10
N PRO A 587 10.87 13.77 9.35
CA PRO A 587 10.84 12.37 9.78
C PRO A 587 9.44 11.73 9.87
N CYS A 588 8.36 12.51 9.66
CA CYS A 588 7.00 11.99 9.79
C CYS A 588 6.55 11.28 8.50
N PRO A 589 6.45 9.93 8.46
CA PRO A 589 6.10 9.20 7.24
C PRO A 589 4.70 9.55 6.71
N GLU A 590 3.80 9.92 7.62
CA GLU A 590 2.42 10.29 7.29
C GLU A 590 2.27 11.78 6.95
N SER A 591 3.33 12.59 7.12
CA SER A 591 3.25 14.06 7.05
C SER A 591 2.14 14.62 7.94
N ALA A 592 1.98 14.05 9.14
CA ALA A 592 0.99 14.43 10.14
C ALA A 592 1.38 15.72 10.89
N ILE A 593 2.61 16.22 10.73
CA ILE A 593 3.12 17.38 11.44
C ILE A 593 3.24 18.55 10.46
N THR A 594 2.67 19.69 10.82
CA THR A 594 2.78 20.95 10.06
C THR A 594 3.24 22.07 10.99
N MET A 595 3.80 23.14 10.45
CA MET A 595 4.17 24.32 11.24
C MET A 595 3.02 25.33 11.20
N ALA A 596 2.53 25.73 12.37
CA ALA A 596 1.55 26.80 12.52
C ALA A 596 1.95 27.69 13.70
N ASP A 597 1.84 29.01 13.55
CA ASP A 597 2.21 30.00 14.58
C ASP A 597 3.61 29.78 15.17
N GLY A 598 4.57 29.36 14.34
CA GLY A 598 5.96 29.11 14.73
C GLY A 598 6.18 27.82 15.55
N LYS A 599 5.17 26.95 15.70
CA LYS A 599 5.26 25.69 16.44
C LYS A 599 4.76 24.50 15.59
N PRO A 600 5.22 23.27 15.87
CA PRO A 600 4.67 22.09 15.21
C PRO A 600 3.28 21.75 15.74
N VAL A 601 2.34 21.52 14.84
CA VAL A 601 0.99 21.01 15.12
C VAL A 601 0.87 19.61 14.56
N VAL A 602 0.55 18.65 15.43
CA VAL A 602 0.36 17.24 15.06
C VAL A 602 -1.12 16.98 14.78
N ASN A 603 -1.41 16.50 13.58
CA ASN A 603 -2.74 16.02 13.20
C ASN A 603 -2.95 14.60 13.75
N GLU A 604 -3.76 14.47 14.80
CA GLU A 604 -4.06 13.20 15.46
C GLU A 604 -4.74 12.17 14.53
N ILE A 605 -5.40 12.59 13.46
CA ILE A 605 -6.08 11.66 12.53
C ILE A 605 -5.09 11.02 11.56
N MET A 606 -4.01 11.74 11.23
CA MET A 606 -2.94 11.26 10.36
C MET A 606 -1.80 10.61 11.15
N CYS A 607 -1.56 11.00 12.40
CA CYS A 607 -0.48 10.45 13.20
C CYS A 607 -0.72 8.95 13.47
N THR A 608 0.15 8.08 12.97
CA THR A 608 0.08 6.63 13.19
C THR A 608 0.73 6.18 14.51
N GLY A 609 1.35 7.10 15.26
CA GLY A 609 2.00 6.80 16.53
C GLY A 609 3.33 6.05 16.40
N CYS A 610 4.05 6.19 15.28
CA CYS A 610 5.35 5.55 15.09
C CYS A 610 6.47 6.15 15.97
N GLY A 611 6.34 7.40 16.39
CA GLY A 611 7.30 8.08 17.26
C GLY A 611 8.56 8.64 16.58
N ALA A 612 8.69 8.49 15.26
CA ALA A 612 9.91 8.86 14.51
C ALA A 612 10.32 10.34 14.67
N CYS A 613 9.36 11.25 14.81
CA CYS A 613 9.60 12.68 14.98
C CYS A 613 10.22 13.08 16.33
N ILE A 614 10.09 12.23 17.36
CA ILE A 614 10.46 12.58 18.74
C ILE A 614 11.97 12.67 18.92
N PRO A 615 12.78 11.65 18.52
CA PRO A 615 14.24 11.77 18.61
C PRO A 615 14.85 12.88 17.74
N SER A 616 14.17 13.30 16.67
CA SER A 616 14.63 14.42 15.83
C SER A 616 14.44 15.79 16.50
N CYS A 617 13.74 15.89 17.63
CA CYS A 617 13.56 17.15 18.33
C CYS A 617 14.80 17.46 19.21
N PRO A 618 15.63 18.46 18.85
CA PRO A 618 16.85 18.75 19.60
C PRO A 618 16.58 19.35 21.00
N ARG A 619 15.33 19.76 21.26
CA ARG A 619 14.90 20.36 22.52
C ARG A 619 14.11 19.39 23.40
N ASN A 620 13.91 18.15 22.96
CA ASN A 620 13.05 17.17 23.64
C ASN A 620 11.63 17.70 23.93
N ALA A 621 11.09 18.53 23.04
CA ALA A 621 9.80 19.19 23.24
C ALA A 621 8.59 18.32 22.86
N LEU A 622 8.80 17.27 22.05
CA LEU A 622 7.76 16.33 21.64
C LEU A 622 7.79 15.08 22.52
N ASP A 623 6.61 14.52 22.78
CA ASP A 623 6.47 13.20 23.41
C ASP A 623 5.32 12.41 22.78
N GLN A 624 5.07 11.19 23.25
CA GLN A 624 4.03 10.29 22.76
C GLN A 624 3.08 9.86 23.87
N GLN A 625 1.78 10.06 23.65
CA GLN A 625 0.73 9.55 24.51
C GLN A 625 0.80 8.01 24.58
N GLY A 626 0.78 7.45 25.79
CA GLY A 626 0.83 5.99 26.02
C GLY A 626 2.20 5.32 25.87
N LEU A 627 3.21 6.07 25.44
CA LEU A 627 4.59 5.63 25.31
C LEU A 627 5.56 6.80 25.50
N GLY A 628 5.35 7.53 26.59
CA GLY A 628 6.13 8.71 26.95
C GLY A 628 7.56 8.38 27.34
N GLU A 629 8.41 9.39 27.40
CA GLU A 629 9.82 9.25 27.85
C GLU A 629 9.92 8.58 29.23
N ALA A 630 9.12 9.05 30.20
CA ALA A 630 9.07 8.50 31.56
C ALA A 630 8.64 7.02 31.57
N GLN A 631 7.66 6.65 30.73
CA GLN A 631 7.15 5.29 30.63
C GLN A 631 8.20 4.33 30.05
N ILE A 632 8.94 4.73 29.01
CA ILE A 632 10.00 3.91 28.42
C ILE A 632 11.13 3.71 29.44
N LYS A 633 11.63 4.79 30.05
CA LYS A 633 12.68 4.72 31.08
C LYS A 633 12.25 3.88 32.28
N ALA A 634 11.00 4.01 32.73
CA ALA A 634 10.46 3.19 33.81
C ALA A 634 10.42 1.71 33.44
N GLN A 635 10.00 1.36 32.21
CA GLN A 635 9.98 -0.03 31.73
C GLN A 635 11.39 -0.63 31.68
N ILE A 636 12.36 0.11 31.14
CA ILE A 636 13.77 -0.29 31.07
C ILE A 636 14.31 -0.54 32.48
N ARG A 637 14.17 0.45 33.38
CA ARG A 637 14.68 0.34 34.75
C ARG A 637 14.03 -0.84 35.49
N GLY A 638 12.70 -0.98 35.41
CA GLY A 638 11.99 -2.08 36.07
C GLY A 638 12.41 -3.46 35.57
N ALA A 639 12.80 -3.59 34.30
CA ALA A 639 13.28 -4.85 33.74
C ALA A 639 14.73 -5.20 34.10
N LEU A 640 15.49 -4.26 34.68
CA LEU A 640 16.94 -4.43 34.91
C LEU A 640 17.33 -4.31 36.38
N GLU A 641 16.73 -3.36 37.10
CA GLU A 641 17.05 -3.04 38.49
C GLU A 641 16.55 -4.14 39.43
N GLY A 642 17.41 -4.62 40.34
CA GLY A 642 17.07 -5.69 41.27
C GLY A 642 16.91 -7.08 40.63
N SER A 643 17.23 -7.24 39.34
CA SER A 643 17.33 -8.54 38.69
C SER A 643 18.55 -9.31 39.20
N LYS A 644 18.40 -10.62 39.37
CA LYS A 644 19.46 -11.55 39.79
C LYS A 644 20.04 -12.35 38.62
N ALA A 645 19.64 -12.06 37.39
CA ALA A 645 20.22 -12.72 36.21
C ALA A 645 21.67 -12.26 36.03
N GLU A 646 22.56 -13.21 35.71
CA GLU A 646 23.99 -12.93 35.51
C GLU A 646 24.23 -12.03 34.30
N LEU A 647 23.47 -12.25 33.22
CA LEU A 647 23.55 -11.50 31.97
C LEU A 647 22.18 -10.96 31.58
N LYS A 648 22.10 -9.69 31.20
CA LYS A 648 20.84 -9.03 30.81
C LYS A 648 20.98 -8.30 29.48
N ILE A 649 20.15 -8.68 28.52
CA ILE A 649 20.09 -8.04 27.21
C ILE A 649 18.70 -7.47 27.00
N ILE A 650 18.57 -6.16 26.80
CA ILE A 650 17.29 -5.56 26.38
C ILE A 650 17.15 -5.73 24.87
N ALA A 651 16.08 -6.37 24.42
CA ALA A 651 15.69 -6.41 23.02
C ALA A 651 14.48 -5.50 22.79
N PHE A 652 14.70 -4.35 22.16
CA PHE A 652 13.61 -3.55 21.62
C PHE A 652 13.15 -4.15 20.29
N VAL A 653 11.85 -4.42 20.18
CA VAL A 653 11.29 -5.17 19.05
C VAL A 653 10.11 -4.41 18.46
N GLU A 654 10.10 -4.20 17.14
CA GLU A 654 8.95 -3.64 16.44
C GLU A 654 7.71 -4.54 16.64
N LYS A 655 6.60 -3.94 17.07
CA LYS A 655 5.44 -4.66 17.64
C LYS A 655 4.61 -5.47 16.63
N GLU A 656 4.63 -5.15 15.34
CA GLU A 656 3.77 -5.77 14.33
C GLU A 656 4.45 -6.95 13.63
N VAL A 657 5.55 -6.72 12.94
CA VAL A 657 6.28 -7.70 12.11
C VAL A 657 7.31 -8.44 12.95
N ALA A 658 8.25 -7.72 13.57
CA ALA A 658 9.37 -8.35 14.28
C ALA A 658 8.88 -9.14 15.49
N TYR A 659 7.94 -8.59 16.27
CA TYR A 659 7.33 -9.27 17.41
C TYR A 659 6.55 -10.52 16.99
N THR A 660 5.89 -10.51 15.83
CA THR A 660 5.22 -11.72 15.29
C THR A 660 6.23 -12.80 14.99
N ALA A 661 7.38 -12.45 14.39
CA ALA A 661 8.43 -13.42 14.12
C ALA A 661 8.97 -14.03 15.42
N VAL A 662 9.15 -13.23 16.48
CA VAL A 662 9.56 -13.72 17.80
C VAL A 662 8.49 -14.64 18.43
N ASP A 663 7.20 -14.28 18.32
CA ASP A 663 6.10 -15.15 18.77
C ASP A 663 6.06 -16.49 18.02
N LEU A 664 6.33 -16.48 16.71
CA LEU A 664 6.41 -17.70 15.89
C LEU A 664 7.59 -18.59 16.30
N ALA A 665 8.74 -18.00 16.63
CA ALA A 665 9.86 -18.75 17.19
C ALA A 665 9.48 -19.42 18.53
N GLY A 666 8.73 -18.70 19.37
CA GLY A 666 8.15 -19.24 20.61
C GLY A 666 7.15 -20.37 20.39
N LEU A 667 6.23 -20.20 19.43
CA LEU A 667 5.25 -21.23 19.04
C LEU A 667 5.93 -22.51 18.54
N ALA A 668 7.06 -22.37 17.84
CA ALA A 668 7.89 -23.46 17.40
C ALA A 668 8.83 -24.01 18.48
N ARG A 669 8.84 -23.42 19.68
CA ARG A 669 9.68 -23.81 20.83
C ARG A 669 11.17 -23.78 20.51
N LEU A 670 11.61 -22.78 19.75
CA LEU A 670 13.03 -22.59 19.45
C LEU A 670 13.76 -22.03 20.67
N PRO A 671 14.71 -22.76 21.26
CA PRO A 671 15.34 -22.34 22.51
C PRO A 671 16.34 -21.21 22.26
N TYR A 672 16.23 -20.12 23.00
CA TYR A 672 17.20 -19.03 22.98
C TYR A 672 17.56 -18.61 24.42
N PRO A 673 18.64 -17.84 24.65
CA PRO A 673 19.10 -17.53 26.00
C PRO A 673 18.07 -16.81 26.87
N SER A 674 18.01 -17.16 28.14
CA SER A 674 17.12 -16.52 29.12
C SER A 674 17.56 -15.13 29.53
N SER A 675 18.71 -14.62 29.07
CA SER A 675 19.22 -13.25 29.26
C SER A 675 18.41 -12.18 28.50
N ILE A 676 17.70 -12.54 27.43
CA ILE A 676 16.98 -11.60 26.57
C ILE A 676 15.66 -11.11 27.23
N ARG A 677 15.49 -9.79 27.38
CA ARG A 677 14.28 -9.10 27.87
C ARG A 677 13.65 -8.29 26.75
N ILE A 678 12.47 -8.71 26.27
CA ILE A 678 11.82 -8.08 25.12
C ILE A 678 10.94 -6.90 25.56
N ILE A 679 11.14 -5.74 24.93
CA ILE A 679 10.31 -4.55 25.07
C ILE A 679 9.71 -4.21 23.69
N PRO A 680 8.40 -4.36 23.48
CA PRO A 680 7.78 -4.04 22.21
C PRO A 680 7.63 -2.52 22.02
N MET A 681 7.95 -2.04 20.82
CA MET A 681 7.83 -0.64 20.41
C MET A 681 7.01 -0.52 19.13
N PRO A 682 6.24 0.58 18.90
CA PRO A 682 5.55 0.81 17.64
C PRO A 682 6.51 0.77 16.45
N SER A 683 7.57 1.56 16.50
CA SER A 683 8.74 1.46 15.62
C SER A 683 9.96 1.79 16.47
N LEU A 684 11.12 1.23 16.11
CA LEU A 684 12.37 1.53 16.79
C LEU A 684 12.86 2.96 16.50
N ALA A 685 12.29 3.64 15.48
CA ALA A 685 12.48 5.07 15.28
C ALA A 685 11.96 5.91 16.46
N ARG A 686 11.17 5.36 17.39
CA ARG A 686 10.82 6.07 18.64
C ARG A 686 12.01 6.19 19.60
N LEU A 687 13.02 5.33 19.48
CA LEU A 687 14.12 5.28 20.45
C LEU A 687 15.12 6.42 20.24
N LYS A 688 15.56 7.01 21.36
CA LYS A 688 16.69 7.92 21.46
C LYS A 688 17.93 7.13 21.88
N LEU A 689 19.12 7.64 21.54
CA LEU A 689 20.39 7.17 22.10
C LEU A 689 20.33 7.13 23.64
N GLU A 690 19.70 8.13 24.24
CA GLU A 690 19.49 8.24 25.68
C GLU A 690 18.83 6.99 26.28
N HIS A 691 17.89 6.34 25.60
CA HIS A 691 17.27 5.12 26.12
C HIS A 691 18.24 3.93 26.15
N LEU A 692 19.15 3.84 25.18
CA LEU A 692 20.17 2.80 25.11
C LEU A 692 21.18 3.01 26.25
N LEU A 693 21.69 4.23 26.39
CA LEU A 693 22.59 4.62 27.49
C LEU A 693 21.91 4.38 28.85
N TYR A 694 20.63 4.72 28.97
CA TYR A 694 19.84 4.47 30.17
C TYR A 694 19.70 2.97 30.46
N ALA A 695 19.52 2.12 29.45
CA ALA A 695 19.53 0.66 29.66
C ALA A 695 20.87 0.18 30.22
N PHE A 696 22.00 0.62 29.66
CA PHE A 696 23.32 0.28 30.18
C PHE A 696 23.56 0.82 31.60
N ALA A 697 23.16 2.06 31.88
CA ALA A 697 23.29 2.69 33.18
C ALA A 697 22.57 1.93 34.31
N TYR A 698 21.46 1.25 33.98
CA TYR A 698 20.59 0.56 34.95
C TYR A 698 20.68 -0.97 34.92
N GLY A 699 21.62 -1.55 34.18
CA GLY A 699 21.96 -2.97 34.34
C GLY A 699 21.94 -3.82 33.08
N ALA A 700 21.72 -3.25 31.88
CA ALA A 700 21.87 -4.02 30.64
C ALA A 700 23.35 -4.25 30.32
N ASP A 701 23.67 -5.42 29.78
CA ASP A 701 25.01 -5.79 29.30
C ASP A 701 25.10 -5.71 27.77
N GLY A 702 23.95 -5.80 27.10
CA GLY A 702 23.78 -5.58 25.67
C GLY A 702 22.38 -5.06 25.33
N VAL A 703 22.26 -4.41 24.16
CA VAL A 703 20.97 -3.95 23.62
C VAL A 703 20.79 -4.45 22.19
N MET A 704 19.62 -5.01 21.89
CA MET A 704 19.21 -5.41 20.54
C MET A 704 18.09 -4.53 20.01
N LEU A 705 18.19 -4.16 18.74
CA LEU A 705 17.18 -3.47 17.96
C LEU A 705 16.70 -4.38 16.82
N LEU A 706 15.49 -4.94 16.96
CA LEU A 706 14.87 -5.80 15.95
C LEU A 706 13.73 -5.07 15.22
N GLU A 707 13.98 -4.63 14.00
CA GLU A 707 13.11 -3.73 13.23
C GLU A 707 12.49 -4.44 12.01
N ALA A 708 11.29 -4.03 11.62
CA ALA A 708 10.63 -4.50 10.41
C ALA A 708 11.30 -3.90 9.15
N PRO A 709 11.26 -4.58 8.01
CA PRO A 709 11.68 -3.98 6.73
C PRO A 709 10.70 -2.89 6.31
N ALA A 710 11.17 -1.80 5.71
CA ALA A 710 10.31 -0.66 5.32
C ALA A 710 9.11 -1.02 4.41
N HIS A 711 9.24 -2.05 3.57
CA HIS A 711 8.18 -2.48 2.65
C HIS A 711 7.13 -3.39 3.32
N GLU A 712 7.51 -4.15 4.36
CA GLU A 712 6.60 -5.04 5.11
C GLU A 712 6.02 -4.37 6.36
N GLY A 713 6.78 -3.45 6.97
CA GLY A 713 6.42 -2.78 8.21
C GLY A 713 5.27 -1.78 8.05
N PRO A 714 4.47 -1.57 9.11
CA PRO A 714 3.27 -0.74 9.07
C PRO A 714 3.55 0.77 9.00
N TYR A 715 4.79 1.22 9.25
CA TYR A 715 5.15 2.65 9.38
C TYR A 715 6.11 3.15 8.29
N GLY A 716 6.33 2.38 7.23
CA GLY A 716 7.05 2.80 6.01
C GLY A 716 8.43 3.39 6.30
N HIS A 717 8.63 4.66 5.95
CA HIS A 717 9.90 5.37 6.10
C HIS A 717 10.40 5.44 7.56
N ALA A 718 9.52 5.30 8.57
CA ALA A 718 9.97 5.20 9.95
C ALA A 718 10.93 4.01 10.18
N HIS A 719 10.75 2.89 9.47
CA HIS A 719 11.65 1.74 9.60
C HIS A 719 13.03 2.00 8.96
N VAL A 720 13.11 2.87 7.94
CA VAL A 720 14.39 3.31 7.36
C VAL A 720 15.12 4.21 8.35
N LEU A 721 14.41 5.20 8.90
CA LEU A 721 14.96 6.09 9.94
C LEU A 721 15.45 5.34 11.18
N ALA A 722 14.76 4.25 11.56
CA ALA A 722 15.16 3.42 12.67
C ALA A 722 16.52 2.75 12.44
N GLU A 723 16.80 2.30 11.22
CA GLU A 723 18.06 1.70 10.82
C GLU A 723 19.19 2.72 10.75
N GLU A 724 18.95 3.86 10.10
CA GLU A 724 19.92 4.96 10.03
C GLU A 724 20.35 5.40 11.43
N ARG A 725 19.39 5.59 12.34
CA ARG A 725 19.66 5.90 13.74
C ARG A 725 20.37 4.78 14.49
N ALA A 726 20.05 3.53 14.20
CA ALA A 726 20.74 2.41 14.84
C ALA A 726 22.23 2.43 14.50
N ASP A 727 22.60 2.74 13.26
CA ASP A 727 23.99 2.88 12.87
C ASP A 727 24.65 4.11 13.51
N GLU A 728 23.96 5.26 13.57
CA GLU A 728 24.45 6.44 14.29
C GLU A 728 24.68 6.17 15.79
N TYR A 729 23.70 5.54 16.44
CA TYR A 729 23.76 5.24 17.87
C TYR A 729 24.87 4.25 18.20
N ARG A 730 25.12 3.25 17.33
CA ARG A 730 26.20 2.28 17.52
C ARG A 730 27.55 2.97 17.73
N TRP A 731 27.86 3.98 16.91
CA TRP A 731 29.10 4.74 17.04
C TRP A 731 29.08 5.70 18.23
N ALA A 732 27.94 6.37 18.47
CA ALA A 732 27.82 7.30 19.58
C ALA A 732 27.96 6.64 20.96
N LEU A 733 27.71 5.33 21.09
CA LEU A 733 27.95 4.60 22.35
C LEU A 733 29.42 4.67 22.80
N GLU A 734 30.37 4.68 21.86
CA GLU A 734 31.80 4.70 22.18
C GLU A 734 32.21 6.02 22.85
N ASP A 735 31.59 7.14 22.46
CA ASP A 735 31.80 8.46 23.09
C ASP A 735 31.38 8.48 24.57
N HIS A 736 30.47 7.60 24.97
CA HIS A 736 29.99 7.42 26.33
C HIS A 736 30.70 6.26 27.08
N GLY A 737 31.73 5.66 26.49
CA GLY A 737 32.50 4.57 27.09
C GLY A 737 31.78 3.23 27.10
N VAL A 738 30.81 3.02 26.20
CA VAL A 738 30.16 1.72 25.97
C VAL A 738 30.64 1.16 24.64
N ASP A 739 31.16 -0.06 24.64
CA ASP A 739 31.66 -0.70 23.43
C ASP A 739 30.53 -0.93 22.40
N SER A 740 30.77 -0.58 21.14
CA SER A 740 29.79 -0.65 20.06
C SER A 740 29.32 -2.08 19.75
N SER A 741 30.11 -3.11 20.08
CA SER A 741 29.73 -4.52 19.99
C SER A 741 28.59 -4.91 20.95
N ARG A 742 28.33 -4.10 21.99
CA ARG A 742 27.22 -4.28 22.93
C ARG A 742 25.87 -3.85 22.37
N MET A 743 25.82 -3.45 21.10
CA MET A 743 24.60 -3.11 20.39
C MET A 743 24.42 -3.93 19.11
N TRP A 744 23.30 -4.63 19.00
CA TRP A 744 22.91 -5.39 17.80
C TRP A 744 21.74 -4.73 17.07
N PHE A 745 21.82 -4.65 15.75
CA PHE A 745 20.67 -4.30 14.90
C PHE A 745 20.39 -5.43 13.90
N SER A 746 19.11 -5.78 13.70
CA SER A 746 18.71 -6.70 12.64
C SER A 746 17.36 -6.31 12.07
N ARG A 747 17.27 -6.36 10.73
CA ARG A 747 15.98 -6.44 10.05
C ARG A 747 15.37 -7.82 10.28
N VAL A 748 14.09 -7.88 10.62
CA VAL A 748 13.37 -9.13 10.89
C VAL A 748 12.17 -9.23 9.98
N TYR A 749 12.21 -10.23 9.09
CA TYR A 749 11.10 -10.59 8.21
C TYR A 749 10.28 -11.70 8.87
N VAL A 750 8.95 -11.71 8.68
CA VAL A 750 8.11 -12.79 9.24
C VAL A 750 8.60 -14.18 8.79
N PRO A 751 8.92 -14.44 7.51
CA PRO A 751 9.39 -15.77 7.07
C PRO A 751 10.71 -16.21 7.71
N ASP A 752 11.48 -15.26 8.26
CA ASP A 752 12.81 -15.50 8.82
C ASP A 752 12.78 -15.84 10.31
N TRP A 753 11.61 -16.08 10.91
CA TRP A 753 11.44 -16.38 12.33
C TRP A 753 12.36 -17.50 12.85
N ARG A 754 12.71 -18.51 12.03
CA ARG A 754 13.63 -19.59 12.41
C ARG A 754 15.07 -19.12 12.65
N LYS A 755 15.47 -18.03 11.99
CA LYS A 755 16.83 -17.48 12.12
C LYS A 755 17.01 -16.74 13.46
N LEU A 756 15.93 -16.31 14.10
CA LEU A 756 15.98 -15.53 15.35
C LEU A 756 16.65 -16.29 16.49
N GLU A 757 16.51 -17.62 16.54
CA GLU A 757 17.23 -18.46 17.51
C GLU A 757 18.74 -18.22 17.44
N ARG A 758 19.29 -18.28 16.21
CA ARG A 758 20.71 -18.04 15.96
C ARG A 758 21.10 -16.61 16.28
N VAL A 759 20.28 -15.63 15.90
CA VAL A 759 20.55 -14.21 16.17
C VAL A 759 20.65 -13.94 17.67
N PHE A 760 19.71 -14.45 18.47
CA PHE A 760 19.75 -14.30 19.93
C PHE A 760 20.93 -15.01 20.57
N LYS A 761 21.23 -16.26 20.15
CA LYS A 761 22.38 -17.01 20.65
C LYS A 761 23.70 -16.31 20.33
N THR A 762 23.91 -15.94 19.07
CA THR A 762 25.14 -15.27 18.65
C THR A 762 25.37 -13.97 19.41
N PHE A 763 24.35 -13.14 19.59
CA PHE A 763 24.54 -11.91 20.35
C PHE A 763 24.77 -12.16 21.83
N ASN A 764 24.06 -13.11 22.44
CA ASN A 764 24.32 -13.52 23.82
C ASN A 764 25.78 -13.95 24.01
N ASP A 765 26.31 -14.79 23.13
CA ASP A 765 27.68 -15.31 23.24
C ASP A 765 28.73 -14.18 23.10
N ILE A 766 28.45 -13.15 22.29
CA ILE A 766 29.29 -11.95 22.21
C ILE A 766 29.31 -11.22 23.57
N ILE A 767 28.14 -10.94 24.14
CA ILE A 767 28.06 -10.21 25.42
C ILE A 767 28.62 -11.03 26.58
N ASP A 768 28.42 -12.34 26.58
CA ASP A 768 29.00 -13.25 27.58
C ASP A 768 30.53 -13.24 27.51
N GLY A 769 31.11 -13.24 26.30
CA GLY A 769 32.56 -13.12 26.09
C GLY A 769 33.13 -11.78 26.54
N GLU A 770 32.39 -10.68 26.36
CA GLU A 770 32.75 -9.32 26.82
C GLU A 770 32.58 -9.13 28.33
N GLY A 771 31.76 -9.96 28.99
CA GLY A 771 31.41 -9.85 30.40
C GLY A 771 30.49 -8.66 30.72
N ALA A 772 30.09 -8.57 31.99
CA ALA A 772 29.22 -7.50 32.47
C ALA A 772 29.93 -6.14 32.45
N ILE A 773 29.20 -5.07 32.14
CA ILE A 773 29.73 -3.70 32.25
C ILE A 773 30.01 -3.39 33.72
N ASP A 774 31.19 -2.83 33.99
CA ASP A 774 31.63 -2.50 35.34
C ASP A 774 30.75 -1.41 35.98
N GLU A 775 30.61 -1.48 37.30
CA GLU A 775 29.73 -0.56 38.04
C GLU A 775 30.22 0.90 37.98
N GLY A 776 31.52 1.13 37.75
CA GLY A 776 32.08 2.46 37.58
C GLY A 776 31.61 3.13 36.28
N ALA A 777 31.67 2.40 35.17
CA ALA A 777 31.12 2.83 33.88
C ALA A 777 29.60 3.08 33.98
N ARG A 778 28.86 2.18 34.65
CA ARG A 778 27.42 2.40 34.90
C ARG A 778 27.14 3.64 35.74
N ALA A 779 27.95 3.89 36.78
CA ALA A 779 27.81 5.08 37.62
C ALA A 779 28.07 6.37 36.84
N LYS A 780 29.09 6.38 35.98
CA LYS A 780 29.37 7.50 35.07
C LYS A 780 28.19 7.78 34.14
N LEU A 781 27.62 6.75 33.52
CA LEU A 781 26.43 6.90 32.67
C LEU A 781 25.23 7.46 33.46
N ARG A 782 25.03 7.03 34.72
CA ARG A 782 23.95 7.59 35.55
C ARG A 782 24.16 9.07 35.88
N GLU A 783 25.40 9.49 36.08
CA GLU A 783 25.75 10.90 36.31
C GLU A 783 25.56 11.75 35.04
N GLU A 784 25.86 11.20 33.86
CA GLU A 784 25.62 11.89 32.58
C GLU A 784 24.13 12.03 32.24
N LEU A 785 23.29 11.10 32.73
CA LEU A 785 21.85 11.04 32.45
C LEU A 785 20.96 11.67 33.53
N SER A 786 21.53 12.04 34.67
CA SER A 786 20.84 12.75 35.78
C SER A 786 20.82 14.24 35.56
#